data_AF-A0A1W9QXZ8-F1
#
_entry.id   AF-A0A1W9QXZ8-F1
#
_cell.length_a   1.000
_cell.length_b   1.000
_cell.length_c   1.000
_cell.angle_alpha   90.00
_cell.angle_beta   90.00
_cell.angle_gamma   90.00
#
_symmetry.space_group_name_H-M   'P 1'
#
loop_
_entity.id
_entity.type
_entity.pdbx_description
1 polymer ?
#
loop_
_entity_poly.entity_id
_entity_poly.type
_entity_poly.pdbx_seq_one_letter_code
_entity_poly.pdbx_strand_id
1 'polypeptide(L)'
;MNTQNLPQKTAIVLIALLVSTFAIFAQDQKKTNSDLIEKAEELFNLYEYTPPTPGTIGTPEMTPKESWDNYYKQQYQNAMANGIKAPGDMTVKVMPTYYVWPGETITLWGNVAWESYSGTGNYYWDFGDGNLSPVTTITDNKYLDATHSYAFMSVYYATLIVTDDLFQTEVATVQIVVTNNIQETRRHKAIEDGLRYLYLQQYADGHWNGSYSYSPAPEVAATSLALLSYQENGHLPWLSPDNDIYKEVTQKGFEYLWTEIERNTISTQTAGNPDTDGNGYGYHFSGSRSSYSDPMALAAIVASNSPGQVITNGPSWVQGQTYHHVVQNLVDEFAWSQTESGNYRGGWRYDITTANYGSSDMSTTQWPVLGLAFAEEWGIVPPAWVKTELELWTNYAQNSNGSYGYDDPGDGFTMARQGSGAICLYYLGKGPGDSDYDDMINYYTNNFTYNDGYSGKYGLYAMYKGLNLYGLLTQNLGTIPWYSEYVDFLTTTQGTSGDWSGSWGSNALNTGFSILVLTPRVITPNDLLAIDIRMINKEDFPEVLMNVDVFSIGQPLTGLSTSDFIVTENGTIQNVEINFAANQYILTYTSSNPVPDEGNRIVRVEVNTTVYDPEQEEYVDVMDYDVASYLLSFPPEINRTIETIELSGVSHDAGTTFQIEAYIEDFVAPFLESASLFYG
;
A
#
# COMPACT_ATOMS: atom_id res chain seq x y z
N MET A 1 -19.77 38.29 6.77
CA MET A 1 -18.66 39.27 6.99
C MET A 1 -19.17 40.67 6.73
N ASN A 2 -18.69 41.67 7.46
CA ASN A 2 -19.06 43.08 7.28
C ASN A 2 -18.25 43.66 6.11
N THR A 3 -18.87 43.80 4.93
CA THR A 3 -18.20 43.98 3.61
C THR A 3 -17.99 45.44 3.19
N GLN A 4 -18.20 46.43 4.06
CA GLN A 4 -18.21 47.84 3.67
C GLN A 4 -16.85 48.45 3.20
N ASN A 5 -15.76 47.69 3.19
CA ASN A 5 -14.43 48.21 2.83
C ASN A 5 -13.69 47.43 1.72
N LEU A 6 -14.41 46.68 0.86
CA LEU A 6 -13.76 46.01 -0.27
C LEU A 6 -13.56 46.97 -1.46
N PRO A 7 -12.41 46.94 -2.15
CA PRO A 7 -12.20 47.66 -3.40
C PRO A 7 -13.26 47.27 -4.44
N GLN A 8 -13.79 48.24 -5.17
CA GLN A 8 -14.94 48.08 -6.09
C GLN A 8 -14.76 46.93 -7.11
N LYS A 9 -13.52 46.66 -7.54
CA LYS A 9 -13.19 45.52 -8.42
C LYS A 9 -13.30 44.15 -7.73
N THR A 10 -12.98 44.07 -6.45
CA THR A 10 -13.05 42.85 -5.63
C THR A 10 -14.50 42.51 -5.27
N ALA A 11 -15.34 43.53 -5.04
CA ALA A 11 -16.78 43.35 -4.83
C ALA A 11 -17.47 42.78 -6.09
N ILE A 12 -17.10 43.26 -7.28
CA ILE A 12 -17.65 42.78 -8.56
C ILE A 12 -17.32 41.30 -8.81
N VAL A 13 -16.10 40.87 -8.50
CA VAL A 13 -15.67 39.48 -8.67
C VAL A 13 -16.34 38.55 -7.64
N LEU A 14 -16.49 39.00 -6.39
CA LEU A 14 -17.21 38.23 -5.37
C LEU A 14 -18.70 38.08 -5.70
N ILE A 15 -19.34 39.13 -6.23
CA ILE A 15 -20.75 39.09 -6.63
C ILE A 15 -20.94 38.17 -7.84
N ALA A 16 -20.04 38.20 -8.82
CA ALA A 16 -20.08 37.31 -9.98
C ALA A 16 -19.89 35.83 -9.58
N LEU A 17 -18.95 35.55 -8.67
CA LEU A 17 -18.74 34.22 -8.12
C LEU A 17 -19.95 33.75 -7.32
N LEU A 18 -20.47 34.55 -6.40
CA LEU A 18 -21.68 34.23 -5.63
C LEU A 18 -22.87 33.94 -6.55
N VAL A 19 -23.11 34.74 -7.58
CA VAL A 19 -24.21 34.53 -8.54
C VAL A 19 -24.03 33.23 -9.34
N SER A 20 -22.79 32.87 -9.71
CA SER A 20 -22.51 31.58 -10.37
C SER A 20 -22.70 30.38 -9.44
N THR A 21 -22.29 30.48 -8.17
CA THR A 21 -22.53 29.43 -7.17
C THR A 21 -24.02 29.28 -6.84
N PHE A 22 -24.76 30.39 -6.78
CA PHE A 22 -26.21 30.41 -6.57
C PHE A 22 -27.00 29.86 -7.77
N ALA A 23 -26.53 30.06 -9.01
CA ALA A 23 -27.14 29.49 -10.21
C ALA A 23 -27.00 27.97 -10.26
N ILE A 24 -25.86 27.44 -9.80
CA ILE A 24 -25.61 26.00 -9.65
C ILE A 24 -26.49 25.42 -8.53
N PHE A 25 -26.61 26.12 -7.39
CA PHE A 25 -27.45 25.68 -6.27
C PHE A 25 -28.97 25.73 -6.56
N ALA A 26 -29.42 26.65 -7.41
CA ALA A 26 -30.82 26.79 -7.81
C ALA A 26 -31.29 25.69 -8.77
N GLN A 27 -30.36 25.13 -9.57
CA GLN A 27 -30.62 24.01 -10.47
C GLN A 27 -30.92 22.72 -9.72
N ASP A 28 -30.38 22.55 -8.51
CA ASP A 28 -30.44 21.30 -7.74
C ASP A 28 -31.63 21.22 -6.78
N GLN A 29 -32.23 22.36 -6.40
CA GLN A 29 -33.27 22.43 -5.35
C GLN A 29 -34.67 22.86 -5.85
N LYS A 30 -34.90 23.00 -7.17
CA LYS A 30 -36.19 23.39 -7.80
C LYS A 30 -36.91 24.57 -7.14
N LYS A 31 -36.20 25.56 -6.60
CA LYS A 31 -36.82 26.82 -6.16
C LYS A 31 -37.10 27.71 -7.37
N THR A 32 -38.24 28.41 -7.34
CA THR A 32 -38.67 29.27 -8.45
C THR A 32 -37.73 30.46 -8.63
N ASN A 33 -37.38 30.74 -9.89
CA ASN A 33 -36.45 31.80 -10.33
C ASN A 33 -36.72 33.21 -9.76
N SER A 34 -37.91 33.50 -9.22
CA SER A 34 -38.29 34.84 -8.74
C SER A 34 -37.46 35.32 -7.56
N ASP A 35 -37.27 34.47 -6.54
CA ASP A 35 -36.71 34.90 -5.26
C ASP A 35 -35.19 35.10 -5.33
N LEU A 36 -34.56 34.45 -6.32
CA LEU A 36 -33.13 34.54 -6.60
C LEU A 36 -32.80 35.74 -7.47
N ILE A 37 -33.67 36.07 -8.43
CA ILE A 37 -33.57 37.29 -9.25
C ILE A 37 -33.75 38.51 -8.35
N GLU A 38 -34.73 38.50 -7.44
CA GLU A 38 -34.98 39.60 -6.50
C GLU A 38 -33.77 39.85 -5.58
N LYS A 39 -33.12 38.80 -5.08
CA LYS A 39 -31.92 38.91 -4.23
C LYS A 39 -30.67 39.36 -5.00
N ALA A 40 -30.52 38.93 -6.24
CA ALA A 40 -29.45 39.39 -7.11
C ALA A 40 -29.63 40.88 -7.45
N GLU A 41 -30.86 41.32 -7.74
CA GLU A 41 -31.20 42.72 -7.97
C GLU A 41 -31.00 43.58 -6.71
N GLU A 42 -31.31 43.07 -5.52
CA GLU A 42 -31.06 43.72 -4.24
C GLU A 42 -29.55 43.94 -3.99
N LEU A 43 -28.72 42.95 -4.34
CA LEU A 43 -27.26 43.03 -4.27
C LEU A 43 -26.66 43.97 -5.32
N PHE A 44 -27.17 43.98 -6.56
CA PHE A 44 -26.70 44.90 -7.60
C PHE A 44 -27.04 46.36 -7.27
N ASN A 45 -28.21 46.62 -6.69
CA ASN A 45 -28.62 47.95 -6.24
C ASN A 45 -27.80 48.44 -5.03
N LEU A 46 -27.34 47.55 -4.15
CA LEU A 46 -26.53 47.90 -2.98
C LEU A 46 -25.13 48.46 -3.36
N TYR A 47 -24.63 48.15 -4.56
CA TYR A 47 -23.30 48.57 -5.04
C TYR A 47 -23.34 49.54 -6.23
N GLU A 48 -24.50 50.14 -6.53
CA GLU A 48 -24.73 51.06 -7.65
C GLU A 48 -24.24 50.51 -9.02
N TYR A 49 -24.27 49.18 -9.20
CA TYR A 49 -23.81 48.55 -10.43
C TYR A 49 -24.97 48.43 -11.42
N THR A 50 -24.93 49.21 -12.50
CA THR A 50 -25.86 49.06 -13.62
C THR A 50 -25.29 47.99 -14.57
N PRO A 51 -25.91 46.80 -14.71
CA PRO A 51 -25.41 45.82 -15.67
C PRO A 51 -25.48 46.40 -17.10
N PRO A 52 -24.51 46.10 -17.98
CA PRO A 52 -24.56 46.57 -19.35
C PRO A 52 -25.78 45.98 -20.08
N THR A 53 -26.52 46.84 -20.77
CA THR A 53 -27.68 46.45 -21.60
C THR A 53 -27.25 45.48 -22.70
N PRO A 54 -28.02 44.41 -23.01
CA PRO A 54 -27.71 43.51 -24.11
C PRO A 54 -27.59 44.26 -25.44
N GLY A 55 -26.47 44.03 -26.14
CA GLY A 55 -26.15 44.59 -27.46
C GLY A 55 -24.82 45.33 -27.40
N THR A 56 -23.73 44.86 -28.00
CA THR A 56 -23.62 44.69 -29.45
C THR A 56 -22.40 43.81 -29.74
N ILE A 57 -22.58 42.52 -30.04
CA ILE A 57 -21.57 41.75 -30.77
C ILE A 57 -22.30 41.22 -32.01
N GLY A 58 -21.92 41.75 -33.16
CA GLY A 58 -22.68 41.68 -34.40
C GLY A 58 -22.88 40.27 -34.92
N THR A 59 -24.14 39.83 -34.99
CA THR A 59 -24.85 39.31 -36.18
C THR A 59 -26.30 39.01 -35.77
N PRO A 60 -27.30 39.20 -36.64
CA PRO A 60 -28.71 39.08 -36.26
C PRO A 60 -29.16 37.62 -36.35
N GLU A 61 -28.87 36.80 -35.34
CA GLU A 61 -29.58 35.51 -35.10
C GLU A 61 -29.21 34.79 -33.77
N MET A 62 -28.66 35.45 -32.76
CA MET A 62 -28.38 34.81 -31.46
C MET A 62 -29.50 35.07 -30.45
N THR A 63 -29.97 34.00 -29.81
CA THR A 63 -30.90 34.06 -28.67
C THR A 63 -30.23 34.67 -27.42
N PRO A 64 -31.00 35.18 -26.44
CA PRO A 64 -30.44 35.70 -25.19
C PRO A 64 -29.54 34.70 -24.46
N LYS A 65 -29.87 33.40 -24.53
CA LYS A 65 -29.05 32.32 -23.97
C LYS A 65 -27.68 32.22 -24.65
N GLU A 66 -27.65 32.23 -25.99
CA GLU A 66 -26.40 32.17 -26.76
C GLU A 66 -25.54 33.43 -26.57
N SER A 67 -26.18 34.59 -26.39
CA SER A 67 -25.47 35.83 -26.08
C SER A 67 -24.81 35.78 -24.69
N TRP A 68 -25.47 35.18 -23.70
CA TRP A 68 -24.90 34.98 -22.36
C TRP A 68 -23.80 33.92 -22.36
N ASP A 69 -24.00 32.78 -23.03
CA ASP A 69 -22.99 31.73 -23.15
C ASP A 69 -21.72 32.24 -23.83
N ASN A 70 -21.87 33.08 -24.87
CA ASN A 70 -20.74 33.69 -25.56
C ASN A 70 -20.02 34.74 -24.69
N TYR A 71 -20.78 35.53 -23.92
CA TYR A 71 -20.19 36.47 -22.96
C TYR A 71 -19.37 35.74 -21.89
N TYR A 72 -19.91 34.69 -21.29
CA TYR A 72 -19.20 33.90 -20.27
C TYR A 72 -17.99 33.15 -20.85
N LYS A 73 -18.10 32.57 -22.05
CA LYS A 73 -16.95 31.98 -22.75
C LYS A 73 -15.87 33.03 -23.02
N GLN A 74 -16.23 34.25 -23.38
CA GLN A 74 -15.28 35.33 -23.61
C GLN A 74 -14.64 35.82 -22.30
N GLN A 75 -15.39 35.89 -21.20
CA GLN A 75 -14.83 36.21 -19.88
C GLN A 75 -13.89 35.10 -19.38
N TYR A 76 -14.24 33.83 -19.60
CA TYR A 76 -13.37 32.68 -19.31
C TYR A 76 -12.07 32.74 -20.13
N GLN A 77 -12.16 32.99 -21.44
CA GLN A 77 -10.97 33.15 -22.31
C GLN A 77 -10.13 34.37 -21.91
N ASN A 78 -10.75 35.48 -21.48
CA ASN A 78 -10.05 36.66 -20.98
C ASN A 78 -9.41 36.43 -19.60
N ALA A 79 -10.02 35.61 -18.75
CA ALA A 79 -9.44 35.18 -17.48
C ALA A 79 -8.22 34.29 -17.73
N MET A 80 -8.31 33.32 -18.64
CA MET A 80 -7.20 32.49 -19.12
C MET A 80 -6.07 33.33 -19.73
N ALA A 81 -6.41 34.34 -20.55
CA ALA A 81 -5.43 35.25 -21.16
C ALA A 81 -4.76 36.21 -20.17
N ASN A 82 -5.36 36.45 -19.01
CA ASN A 82 -4.79 37.22 -17.90
C ASN A 82 -4.14 36.34 -16.81
N GLY A 83 -3.96 35.04 -17.08
CA GLY A 83 -3.20 34.13 -16.21
C GLY A 83 -4.01 33.35 -15.17
N ILE A 84 -5.34 33.43 -15.17
CA ILE A 84 -6.20 32.56 -14.35
C ILE A 84 -6.35 31.23 -15.08
N LYS A 85 -5.69 30.17 -14.60
CA LYS A 85 -5.69 28.84 -15.24
C LYS A 85 -6.87 27.98 -14.79
N ALA A 86 -7.20 26.97 -15.60
CA ALA A 86 -8.37 26.11 -15.44
C ALA A 86 -8.33 25.26 -14.15
N PRO A 87 -9.47 24.77 -13.65
CA PRO A 87 -9.54 23.76 -12.59
C PRO A 87 -8.83 22.45 -13.02
N GLY A 88 -7.97 21.90 -12.15
CA GLY A 88 -7.22 20.66 -12.40
C GLY A 88 -5.69 20.76 -12.30
N ASP A 89 -5.15 21.85 -11.75
CA ASP A 89 -3.70 22.10 -11.64
C ASP A 89 -3.10 21.84 -10.23
N MET A 90 -3.89 21.27 -9.31
CA MET A 90 -3.51 20.99 -7.92
C MET A 90 -3.93 19.56 -7.56
N THR A 91 -3.00 18.76 -7.03
CA THR A 91 -3.26 17.41 -6.52
C THR A 91 -2.94 17.37 -5.04
N VAL A 92 -3.85 16.87 -4.20
CA VAL A 92 -3.63 16.72 -2.75
C VAL A 92 -3.65 15.23 -2.40
N LYS A 93 -2.65 14.79 -1.63
CA LYS A 93 -2.58 13.42 -1.11
C LYS A 93 -2.47 13.47 0.41
N VAL A 94 -2.97 12.43 1.07
CA VAL A 94 -2.90 12.29 2.53
C VAL A 94 -2.25 10.97 2.90
N MET A 95 -1.80 10.90 4.14
CA MET A 95 -1.33 9.68 4.79
C MET A 95 -2.31 8.49 4.64
N PRO A 96 -1.82 7.25 4.78
CA PRO A 96 -2.67 6.05 4.82
C PRO A 96 -3.57 5.99 6.07
N THR A 97 -4.46 5.00 6.09
CA THR A 97 -5.30 4.69 7.26
C THR A 97 -4.43 4.54 8.51
N TYR A 98 -4.83 5.20 9.60
CA TYR A 98 -4.01 5.28 10.80
C TYR A 98 -4.75 4.77 12.03
N TYR A 99 -4.04 3.97 12.83
CA TYR A 99 -4.58 3.33 14.04
C TYR A 99 -4.07 4.03 15.29
N VAL A 100 -4.97 4.28 16.24
CA VAL A 100 -4.67 5.01 17.48
C VAL A 100 -5.64 4.61 18.60
N TRP A 101 -5.40 5.03 19.84
CA TRP A 101 -6.33 4.90 20.97
C TRP A 101 -6.80 6.25 21.53
N PRO A 102 -7.93 6.28 22.26
CA PRO A 102 -8.46 7.52 22.80
C PRO A 102 -7.46 8.31 23.65
N GLY A 103 -7.39 9.62 23.42
CA GLY A 103 -6.52 10.55 24.14
C GLY A 103 -5.05 10.56 23.71
N GLU A 104 -4.64 9.67 22.80
CA GLU A 104 -3.31 9.74 22.20
C GLU A 104 -3.24 10.87 21.18
N THR A 105 -2.16 11.66 21.25
CA THR A 105 -1.91 12.71 20.24
C THR A 105 -1.22 12.10 19.04
N ILE A 106 -1.78 12.35 17.86
CA ILE A 106 -1.21 11.94 16.57
C ILE A 106 -0.89 13.17 15.73
N THR A 107 -0.02 12.98 14.74
CA THR A 107 0.20 13.95 13.67
C THR A 107 -0.46 13.40 12.41
N LEU A 108 -1.37 14.17 11.83
CA LEU A 108 -1.90 13.96 10.49
C LEU A 108 -1.03 14.68 9.49
N TRP A 109 -0.81 14.10 8.31
CA TRP A 109 -0.01 14.73 7.25
C TRP A 109 -0.54 14.43 5.86
N GLY A 110 -0.23 15.33 4.94
CA GLY A 110 -0.47 15.20 3.52
C GLY A 110 0.52 16.04 2.72
N ASN A 111 0.32 16.10 1.41
CA ASN A 111 1.12 16.93 0.52
C ASN A 111 0.23 17.59 -0.55
N VAL A 112 0.84 18.54 -1.26
CA VAL A 112 0.24 19.17 -2.44
C VAL A 112 1.23 19.19 -3.59
N ALA A 113 0.80 18.80 -4.79
CA ALA A 113 1.54 18.98 -6.02
C ALA A 113 0.88 20.06 -6.88
N TRP A 114 1.71 20.97 -7.41
CA TRP A 114 1.28 22.03 -8.32
C TRP A 114 1.70 21.64 -9.73
N GLU A 115 0.76 21.20 -10.55
CA GLU A 115 1.07 20.55 -11.83
C GLU A 115 1.54 21.56 -12.89
N SER A 116 0.88 22.72 -12.98
CA SER A 116 1.09 23.67 -14.08
C SER A 116 1.79 24.97 -13.68
N TYR A 117 2.05 25.20 -12.40
CA TYR A 117 2.60 26.45 -11.88
C TYR A 117 3.31 26.30 -10.54
N SER A 118 4.09 27.29 -10.12
CA SER A 118 4.62 27.36 -8.75
C SER A 118 3.52 27.92 -7.83
N GLY A 119 2.75 27.03 -7.22
CA GLY A 119 1.63 27.44 -6.36
C GLY A 119 2.05 27.90 -4.97
N THR A 120 1.27 28.83 -4.44
CA THR A 120 1.25 29.16 -3.02
C THR A 120 -0.20 29.05 -2.54
N GLY A 121 -0.40 28.75 -1.27
CA GLY A 121 -1.74 28.55 -0.75
C GLY A 121 -1.76 28.44 0.76
N ASN A 122 -2.94 28.09 1.28
CA ASN A 122 -3.13 27.75 2.68
C ASN A 122 -3.81 26.39 2.78
N TYR A 123 -3.65 25.73 3.93
CA TYR A 123 -4.34 24.49 4.23
C TYR A 123 -4.90 24.49 5.65
N TYR A 124 -5.86 23.62 5.90
CA TYR A 124 -6.29 23.23 7.24
C TYR A 124 -6.84 21.81 7.19
N TRP A 125 -6.95 21.19 8.36
CA TRP A 125 -7.53 19.87 8.56
C TRP A 125 -8.90 19.99 9.20
N ASP A 126 -9.89 19.28 8.66
CA ASP A 126 -11.08 18.86 9.39
C ASP A 126 -10.79 17.48 9.98
N PHE A 127 -10.84 17.33 11.30
CA PHE A 127 -10.52 16.06 11.95
C PHE A 127 -11.70 15.06 11.91
N GLY A 128 -12.86 15.45 11.40
CA GLY A 128 -14.04 14.57 11.31
C GLY A 128 -14.77 14.34 12.63
N ASP A 129 -14.33 14.99 13.72
CA ASP A 129 -14.96 14.96 15.05
C ASP A 129 -15.61 16.31 15.44
N GLY A 130 -15.72 17.23 14.48
CA GLY A 130 -16.23 18.59 14.65
C GLY A 130 -15.16 19.63 15.03
N ASN A 131 -13.90 19.22 15.22
CA ASN A 131 -12.77 20.14 15.42
C ASN A 131 -12.01 20.35 14.10
N LEU A 132 -11.46 21.56 13.94
CA LEU A 132 -10.63 21.96 12.81
C LEU A 132 -9.25 22.40 13.28
N SER A 133 -8.22 22.19 12.47
CA SER A 133 -6.93 22.85 12.67
C SER A 133 -7.04 24.36 12.34
N PRO A 134 -6.11 25.19 12.83
CA PRO A 134 -5.93 26.53 12.29
C PRO A 134 -5.62 26.49 10.79
N VAL A 135 -6.00 27.55 10.06
CA VAL A 135 -5.57 27.78 8.68
C VAL A 135 -4.09 28.17 8.69
N THR A 136 -3.29 27.44 7.92
CA THR A 136 -1.83 27.54 7.89
C THR A 136 -1.36 27.84 6.47
N THR A 137 -0.41 28.75 6.31
CA THR A 137 0.21 29.02 5.00
C THR A 137 1.15 27.88 4.61
N ILE A 138 1.08 27.46 3.35
CA ILE A 138 1.93 26.40 2.80
C ILE A 138 3.35 26.94 2.63
N THR A 139 4.29 26.37 3.38
CA THR A 139 5.74 26.67 3.26
C THR A 139 6.55 25.48 2.76
N ASP A 140 6.02 24.28 2.90
CA ASP A 140 6.57 23.03 2.37
C ASP A 140 5.44 22.24 1.72
N ASN A 141 5.54 22.02 0.42
CA ASN A 141 4.54 21.28 -0.34
C ASN A 141 4.52 19.79 0.02
N LYS A 142 5.62 19.26 0.59
CA LYS A 142 5.79 17.85 0.91
C LYS A 142 5.10 17.45 2.21
N TYR A 143 4.86 18.39 3.12
CA TYR A 143 4.41 18.07 4.48
C TYR A 143 3.45 19.12 5.04
N LEU A 144 2.16 18.85 4.90
CA LEU A 144 1.05 19.65 5.39
C LEU A 144 0.46 18.97 6.64
N ASP A 145 0.99 19.30 7.81
CA ASP A 145 0.72 18.58 9.04
C ASP A 145 -0.17 19.31 10.06
N ALA A 146 -0.84 18.53 10.91
CA ALA A 146 -1.55 19.02 12.08
C ALA A 146 -1.56 17.94 13.18
N THR A 147 -1.58 18.36 14.45
CA THR A 147 -1.70 17.44 15.58
C THR A 147 -3.12 17.41 16.13
N HIS A 148 -3.61 16.23 16.51
CA HIS A 148 -4.94 16.04 17.10
C HIS A 148 -5.00 14.83 18.03
N SER A 149 -5.99 14.79 18.92
CA SER A 149 -6.28 13.65 19.78
C SER A 149 -7.79 13.38 19.81
N TYR A 150 -8.20 12.15 19.52
CA TYR A 150 -9.61 11.76 19.52
C TYR A 150 -10.04 11.28 20.91
N ALA A 151 -11.19 11.76 21.40
CA ALA A 151 -11.66 11.46 22.75
C ALA A 151 -12.35 10.09 22.89
N PHE A 152 -12.90 9.55 21.81
CA PHE A 152 -13.73 8.34 21.84
C PHE A 152 -13.29 7.34 20.78
N MET A 153 -13.49 6.05 21.05
CA MET A 153 -13.29 5.01 20.05
C MET A 153 -14.35 5.15 18.95
N SER A 154 -13.90 5.22 17.71
CA SER A 154 -14.73 5.30 16.50
C SER A 154 -13.81 5.21 15.29
N VAL A 155 -14.41 5.14 14.11
CA VAL A 155 -13.77 5.53 12.87
C VAL A 155 -14.08 7.01 12.63
N TYR A 156 -13.05 7.79 12.32
CA TYR A 156 -13.15 9.19 11.91
C TYR A 156 -12.60 9.35 10.48
N TYR A 157 -13.12 10.33 9.76
CA TYR A 157 -12.64 10.70 8.43
C TYR A 157 -12.07 12.09 8.50
N ALA A 158 -10.74 12.18 8.57
CA ALA A 158 -10.05 13.45 8.59
C ALA A 158 -9.77 13.92 7.16
N THR A 159 -10.11 15.17 6.86
CA THR A 159 -9.97 15.74 5.52
C THR A 159 -8.94 16.88 5.56
N LEU A 160 -7.94 16.80 4.69
CA LEU A 160 -7.04 17.89 4.36
C LEU A 160 -7.71 18.76 3.30
N ILE A 161 -7.80 20.06 3.54
CA ILE A 161 -8.34 21.05 2.61
C ILE A 161 -7.23 22.02 2.25
N VAL A 162 -6.92 22.11 0.96
CA VAL A 162 -5.90 23.02 0.42
C VAL A 162 -6.57 24.05 -0.48
N THR A 163 -6.28 25.34 -0.26
CA THR A 163 -6.77 26.44 -1.09
C THR A 163 -5.59 27.23 -1.67
N ASP A 164 -5.54 27.36 -2.99
CA ASP A 164 -4.51 28.15 -3.68
C ASP A 164 -4.79 29.67 -3.61
N ASP A 165 -3.86 30.47 -4.13
CA ASP A 165 -3.97 31.93 -4.20
C ASP A 165 -5.00 32.44 -5.22
N LEU A 166 -5.54 31.56 -6.05
CA LEU A 166 -6.64 31.79 -6.99
C LEU A 166 -8.00 31.35 -6.41
N PHE A 167 -8.04 30.95 -5.14
CA PHE A 167 -9.21 30.46 -4.43
C PHE A 167 -9.78 29.13 -4.96
N GLN A 168 -8.98 28.34 -5.67
CA GLN A 168 -9.33 26.95 -5.98
C GLN A 168 -9.04 26.07 -4.77
N THR A 169 -9.89 25.08 -4.54
CA THR A 169 -9.73 24.14 -3.43
C THR A 169 -9.68 22.72 -3.92
N GLU A 170 -8.76 21.97 -3.36
CA GLU A 170 -8.64 20.52 -3.51
C GLU A 170 -8.64 19.87 -2.13
N VAL A 171 -9.17 18.66 -2.03
CA VAL A 171 -9.33 17.95 -0.75
C VAL A 171 -8.88 16.51 -0.86
N ALA A 172 -8.39 15.97 0.25
CA ALA A 172 -8.10 14.55 0.38
C ALA A 172 -8.48 14.07 1.78
N THR A 173 -9.03 12.85 1.88
CA THR A 173 -9.59 12.32 3.13
C THR A 173 -8.89 11.02 3.52
N VAL A 174 -8.60 10.88 4.81
CA VAL A 174 -8.00 9.69 5.41
C VAL A 174 -8.88 9.14 6.53
N GLN A 175 -8.88 7.81 6.67
CA GLN A 175 -9.54 7.11 7.76
C GLN A 175 -8.63 7.05 9.01
N ILE A 176 -9.15 7.47 10.15
CA ILE A 176 -8.50 7.31 11.46
C ILE A 176 -9.31 6.33 12.30
N VAL A 177 -8.70 5.20 12.65
CA VAL A 177 -9.32 4.14 13.45
C VAL A 177 -8.88 4.30 14.90
N VAL A 178 -9.78 4.82 15.73
CA VAL A 178 -9.56 5.00 17.17
C VAL A 178 -10.12 3.79 17.91
N THR A 179 -9.23 2.95 18.43
CA THR A 179 -9.56 1.65 19.03
C THR A 179 -8.83 1.42 20.36
N ASN A 180 -8.89 0.21 20.91
CA ASN A 180 -8.26 -0.13 22.18
C ASN A 180 -6.73 0.02 22.11
N ASN A 181 -6.10 0.42 23.21
CA ASN A 181 -4.64 0.45 23.33
C ASN A 181 -4.08 -0.98 23.55
N ILE A 182 -4.08 -1.78 22.48
CA ILE A 182 -3.52 -3.13 22.43
C ILE A 182 -2.25 -3.16 21.58
N GLN A 183 -1.47 -4.24 21.71
CA GLN A 183 -0.19 -4.40 21.01
C GLN A 183 -0.31 -4.21 19.49
N GLU A 184 -1.38 -4.75 18.89
CA GLU A 184 -1.67 -4.60 17.46
C GLU A 184 -1.84 -3.14 17.03
N THR A 185 -2.64 -2.38 17.78
CA THR A 185 -2.85 -0.95 17.52
C THR A 185 -1.55 -0.16 17.66
N ARG A 186 -0.72 -0.48 18.67
CA ARG A 186 0.62 0.14 18.83
C ARG A 186 1.53 -0.21 17.67
N ARG A 187 1.48 -1.46 17.18
CA ARG A 187 2.28 -1.94 16.05
C ARG A 187 1.94 -1.18 14.79
N HIS A 188 0.66 -1.08 14.42
CA HIS A 188 0.23 -0.31 13.24
C HIS A 188 0.61 1.16 13.36
N LYS A 189 0.36 1.79 14.52
CA LYS A 189 0.80 3.17 14.78
C LYS A 189 2.31 3.35 14.57
N ALA A 190 3.12 2.44 15.14
CA ALA A 190 4.57 2.54 15.07
C ALA A 190 5.09 2.34 13.64
N ILE A 191 4.50 1.43 12.86
CA ILE A 191 4.82 1.25 11.44
C ILE A 191 4.57 2.56 10.68
N GLU A 192 3.38 3.14 10.80
CA GLU A 192 3.01 4.38 10.09
C GLU A 192 3.89 5.56 10.50
N ASP A 193 4.18 5.72 11.79
CA ASP A 193 5.10 6.76 12.26
C ASP A 193 6.53 6.56 11.71
N GLY A 194 6.96 5.30 11.57
CA GLY A 194 8.25 4.95 10.97
C GLY A 194 8.31 5.24 9.46
N LEU A 195 7.25 4.91 8.73
CA LEU A 195 7.13 5.22 7.31
C LEU A 195 7.10 6.74 7.09
N ARG A 196 6.35 7.49 7.92
CA ARG A 196 6.39 8.96 7.91
C ARG A 196 7.79 9.50 8.17
N TYR A 197 8.53 8.94 9.13
CA TYR A 197 9.91 9.34 9.36
C TYR A 197 10.75 9.17 8.09
N LEU A 198 10.71 7.99 7.46
CA LEU A 198 11.45 7.72 6.23
C LEU A 198 11.03 8.70 5.11
N TYR A 199 9.74 9.00 4.97
CA TYR A 199 9.23 9.94 3.98
C TYR A 199 9.87 11.33 4.11
N LEU A 200 10.04 11.79 5.35
CA LEU A 200 10.66 13.08 5.66
C LEU A 200 12.19 13.08 5.51
N GLN A 201 12.84 11.92 5.59
CA GLN A 201 14.31 11.81 5.54
C GLN A 201 14.88 11.52 4.14
N GLN A 202 14.05 11.28 3.12
CA GLN A 202 14.56 11.03 1.77
C GLN A 202 15.24 12.27 1.20
N TYR A 203 16.45 12.08 0.66
CA TYR A 203 17.20 13.12 -0.04
C TYR A 203 16.59 13.40 -1.42
N ALA A 204 16.96 14.53 -2.02
CA ALA A 204 16.38 15.00 -3.28
C ALA A 204 16.66 14.08 -4.48
N ASP A 205 17.77 13.34 -4.45
CA ASP A 205 18.18 12.32 -5.42
C ASP A 205 17.56 10.94 -5.14
N GLY A 206 16.76 10.80 -4.09
CA GLY A 206 15.98 9.60 -3.80
C GLY A 206 16.58 8.67 -2.74
N HIS A 207 17.82 8.88 -2.31
CA HIS A 207 18.45 8.00 -1.31
C HIS A 207 18.03 8.31 0.13
N TRP A 208 18.31 7.36 1.01
CA TRP A 208 18.34 7.56 2.45
C TRP A 208 19.76 7.48 2.97
N ASN A 209 20.12 8.39 3.88
CA ASN A 209 21.43 8.37 4.51
C ASN A 209 21.63 7.03 5.23
N GLY A 210 22.69 6.30 4.88
CA GLY A 210 23.06 5.07 5.58
C GLY A 210 24.16 5.25 6.63
N SER A 211 24.81 6.43 6.64
CA SER A 211 26.12 6.70 7.26
C SER A 211 26.50 5.82 8.45
N TYR A 212 27.67 5.22 8.33
CA TYR A 212 28.38 4.50 9.37
C TYR A 212 29.62 5.31 9.78
N SER A 213 30.09 5.20 11.03
CA SER A 213 31.39 5.75 11.44
C SER A 213 32.60 5.08 10.76
N TYR A 214 32.45 3.95 10.05
CA TYR A 214 33.58 3.16 9.52
C TYR A 214 33.34 2.42 8.18
N SER A 215 32.24 2.69 7.45
CA SER A 215 31.99 2.10 6.12
C SER A 215 31.38 3.14 5.17
N PRO A 216 31.96 3.37 3.98
CA PRO A 216 31.55 4.47 3.09
C PRO A 216 30.47 4.14 2.04
N ALA A 217 29.58 3.15 2.22
CA ALA A 217 28.44 2.94 1.31
C ALA A 217 27.13 2.31 1.87
N PRO A 218 26.75 2.54 3.13
CA PRO A 218 25.47 2.05 3.66
C PRO A 218 24.22 2.69 3.03
N GLU A 219 24.36 3.65 2.12
CA GLU A 219 23.28 4.38 1.46
C GLU A 219 22.43 3.48 0.58
N VAL A 220 23.05 2.56 -0.17
CA VAL A 220 22.33 1.49 -0.90
C VAL A 220 21.55 0.63 0.09
N ALA A 221 22.16 0.19 1.18
CA ALA A 221 21.48 -0.62 2.20
C ALA A 221 20.29 0.12 2.85
N ALA A 222 20.47 1.39 3.24
CA ALA A 222 19.43 2.21 3.85
C ALA A 222 18.30 2.49 2.87
N THR A 223 18.62 2.78 1.61
CA THR A 223 17.63 2.99 0.55
C THR A 223 16.83 1.72 0.27
N SER A 224 17.52 0.58 0.12
CA SER A 224 16.88 -0.71 -0.11
C SER A 224 15.97 -1.13 1.05
N LEU A 225 16.38 -0.92 2.30
CA LEU A 225 15.52 -1.24 3.45
C LEU A 225 14.36 -0.25 3.61
N ALA A 226 14.53 1.03 3.25
CA ALA A 226 13.41 1.97 3.20
C ALA A 226 12.39 1.56 2.13
N LEU A 227 12.84 1.22 0.92
CA LEU A 227 12.00 0.69 -0.16
C LEU A 227 11.26 -0.57 0.29
N LEU A 228 11.98 -1.55 0.83
CA LEU A 228 11.37 -2.79 1.31
C LEU A 228 10.33 -2.51 2.41
N SER A 229 10.59 -1.55 3.32
CA SER A 229 9.64 -1.16 4.37
C SER A 229 8.34 -0.60 3.80
N TYR A 230 8.41 0.25 2.78
CA TYR A 230 7.22 0.75 2.09
C TYR A 230 6.46 -0.37 1.38
N GLN A 231 7.17 -1.19 0.62
CA GLN A 231 6.57 -2.22 -0.23
C GLN A 231 5.89 -3.32 0.58
N GLU A 232 6.50 -3.78 1.68
CA GLU A 232 5.90 -4.78 2.57
C GLU A 232 4.70 -4.23 3.36
N ASN A 233 4.53 -2.91 3.39
CA ASN A 233 3.34 -2.23 3.93
C ASN A 233 2.37 -1.76 2.84
N GLY A 234 2.52 -2.27 1.60
CA GLY A 234 1.56 -2.06 0.51
C GLY A 234 1.80 -0.82 -0.35
N HIS A 235 2.89 -0.09 -0.12
CA HIS A 235 3.26 1.08 -0.90
C HIS A 235 4.24 0.71 -2.01
N LEU A 236 3.69 0.37 -3.18
CA LEU A 236 4.45 -0.14 -4.33
C LEU A 236 4.74 0.99 -5.34
N PRO A 237 5.95 1.05 -5.93
CA PRO A 237 6.35 2.14 -6.82
C PRO A 237 5.51 2.24 -8.10
N TRP A 238 5.05 1.11 -8.64
CA TRP A 238 4.38 1.08 -9.95
C TRP A 238 2.91 0.64 -9.85
N LEU A 239 2.56 -0.07 -8.78
CA LEU A 239 1.26 -0.71 -8.61
C LEU A 239 0.35 0.01 -7.61
N SER A 240 0.89 0.87 -6.72
CA SER A 240 0.05 1.70 -5.87
C SER A 240 -0.77 2.71 -6.69
N PRO A 241 -1.97 3.08 -6.24
CA PRO A 241 -2.77 4.13 -6.86
C PRO A 241 -2.04 5.48 -6.80
N ASP A 242 -2.34 6.40 -7.71
CA ASP A 242 -1.65 7.69 -7.79
C ASP A 242 -1.91 8.60 -6.58
N ASN A 243 -2.97 8.34 -5.81
CA ASN A 243 -3.28 9.03 -4.56
C ASN A 243 -2.47 8.52 -3.35
N ASP A 244 -1.70 7.42 -3.49
CA ASP A 244 -0.77 6.97 -2.46
C ASP A 244 0.39 7.97 -2.33
N ILE A 245 0.48 8.59 -1.16
CA ILE A 245 1.49 9.61 -0.84
C ILE A 245 2.93 9.08 -0.91
N TYR A 246 3.12 7.77 -0.72
CA TYR A 246 4.44 7.13 -0.70
C TYR A 246 4.89 6.58 -2.06
N LYS A 247 4.01 6.53 -3.06
CA LYS A 247 4.33 6.02 -4.40
C LYS A 247 5.54 6.73 -5.02
N GLU A 248 5.53 8.07 -5.05
CA GLU A 248 6.65 8.83 -5.64
C GLU A 248 7.95 8.68 -4.85
N VAL A 249 7.85 8.48 -3.53
CA VAL A 249 9.02 8.26 -2.66
C VAL A 249 9.68 6.93 -2.98
N THR A 250 8.90 5.87 -3.21
CA THR A 250 9.44 4.57 -3.61
C THR A 250 10.03 4.60 -5.02
N GLN A 251 9.38 5.27 -5.98
CA GLN A 251 9.92 5.45 -7.34
C GLN A 251 11.30 6.13 -7.32
N LYS A 252 11.44 7.24 -6.58
CA LYS A 252 12.72 7.96 -6.46
C LYS A 252 13.82 7.12 -5.81
N GLY A 253 13.48 6.25 -4.85
CA GLY A 253 14.45 5.33 -4.27
C GLY A 253 15.01 4.35 -5.31
N PHE A 254 14.17 3.81 -6.20
CA PHE A 254 14.66 2.99 -7.31
C PHE A 254 15.48 3.78 -8.32
N GLU A 255 15.06 5.00 -8.65
CA GLU A 255 15.86 5.89 -9.52
C GLU A 255 17.27 6.09 -8.97
N TYR A 256 17.43 6.26 -7.66
CA TYR A 256 18.74 6.29 -7.01
C TYR A 256 19.49 4.95 -7.14
N LEU A 257 18.87 3.81 -6.83
CA LEU A 257 19.54 2.51 -6.95
C LEU A 257 20.12 2.28 -8.35
N TRP A 258 19.42 2.71 -9.41
CA TRP A 258 19.91 2.59 -10.78
C TRP A 258 21.10 3.50 -11.10
N THR A 259 21.32 4.59 -10.35
CA THR A 259 22.55 5.37 -10.49
C THR A 259 23.76 4.71 -9.85
N GLU A 260 23.53 3.83 -8.87
CA GLU A 260 24.57 3.12 -8.12
C GLU A 260 24.91 1.75 -8.69
N ILE A 261 24.18 1.24 -9.69
CA ILE A 261 24.42 -0.11 -10.22
C ILE A 261 25.72 -0.17 -11.05
N GLU A 262 26.52 -1.19 -10.76
CA GLU A 262 27.79 -1.51 -11.40
C GLU A 262 27.76 -2.94 -11.95
N ARG A 263 28.78 -3.31 -12.73
CA ARG A 263 28.82 -4.60 -13.45
C ARG A 263 30.23 -5.17 -13.46
N ASN A 264 30.33 -6.45 -13.11
CA ASN A 264 31.54 -7.26 -13.22
C ASN A 264 31.47 -8.23 -14.40
N THR A 265 32.65 -8.59 -14.92
CA THR A 265 32.80 -9.78 -15.75
C THR A 265 32.99 -10.96 -14.82
N ILE A 266 32.08 -11.92 -14.91
CA ILE A 266 32.12 -13.15 -14.12
C ILE A 266 32.72 -14.29 -14.94
N SER A 267 33.17 -15.33 -14.26
CA SER A 267 33.82 -16.48 -14.89
C SER A 267 33.51 -17.76 -14.12
N THR A 268 33.70 -18.90 -14.80
CA THR A 268 33.50 -20.22 -14.20
C THR A 268 34.29 -20.36 -12.90
N GLN A 269 33.59 -20.77 -11.85
CA GLN A 269 34.14 -21.09 -10.53
C GLN A 269 34.53 -22.58 -10.48
N THR A 270 35.29 -22.99 -9.46
CA THR A 270 35.65 -24.39 -9.20
C THR A 270 34.40 -25.28 -9.10
N ALA A 271 33.34 -24.78 -8.45
CA ALA A 271 32.08 -25.51 -8.29
C ALA A 271 31.24 -25.60 -9.58
N GLY A 272 31.37 -24.63 -10.50
CA GLY A 272 30.63 -24.62 -11.76
C GLY A 272 30.54 -23.24 -12.42
N ASN A 273 29.76 -23.15 -13.50
CA ASN A 273 29.48 -21.87 -14.14
C ASN A 273 28.41 -21.10 -13.33
N PRO A 274 28.69 -19.88 -12.83
CA PRO A 274 27.71 -19.06 -12.13
C PRO A 274 26.77 -18.30 -13.08
N ASP A 275 27.21 -18.05 -14.31
CA ASP A 275 26.48 -17.28 -15.33
C ASP A 275 25.32 -18.12 -15.93
N THR A 276 24.12 -17.96 -15.41
CA THR A 276 22.96 -18.77 -15.81
C THR A 276 22.25 -18.27 -17.06
N ASP A 277 22.40 -16.99 -17.41
CA ASP A 277 21.86 -16.41 -18.65
C ASP A 277 22.87 -16.38 -19.82
N GLY A 278 24.15 -16.65 -19.54
CA GLY A 278 25.22 -16.79 -20.52
C GLY A 278 25.74 -15.45 -21.06
N ASN A 279 25.45 -14.34 -20.39
CA ASN A 279 25.80 -13.00 -20.87
C ASN A 279 27.23 -12.57 -20.49
N GLY A 280 27.90 -13.31 -19.61
CA GLY A 280 29.27 -13.08 -19.14
C GLY A 280 29.42 -12.03 -18.03
N TYR A 281 28.32 -11.59 -17.41
CA TYR A 281 28.30 -10.51 -16.44
C TYR A 281 27.52 -10.87 -15.17
N GLY A 282 27.96 -10.28 -14.06
CA GLY A 282 27.23 -10.19 -12.81
C GLY A 282 27.08 -8.73 -12.41
N TYR A 283 26.00 -8.38 -11.74
CA TYR A 283 25.71 -7.01 -11.31
C TYR A 283 25.92 -6.87 -9.81
N HIS A 284 26.31 -5.67 -9.39
CA HIS A 284 26.44 -5.29 -8.00
C HIS A 284 26.13 -3.79 -7.87
N PHE A 285 26.06 -3.27 -6.65
CA PHE A 285 25.91 -1.83 -6.42
C PHE A 285 27.23 -1.24 -5.93
N SER A 286 27.39 0.06 -6.18
CA SER A 286 28.54 0.82 -5.75
C SER A 286 28.66 0.73 -4.22
N GLY A 287 29.89 0.61 -3.74
CA GLY A 287 30.16 0.70 -2.32
C GLY A 287 31.03 -0.38 -1.71
N SER A 288 31.27 -0.21 -0.41
CA SER A 288 31.96 -1.20 0.42
C SER A 288 30.97 -2.14 1.09
N ARG A 289 31.40 -3.37 1.34
CA ARG A 289 30.60 -4.38 2.05
C ARG A 289 29.33 -4.82 1.30
N SER A 290 29.45 -4.94 -0.02
CA SER A 290 28.40 -5.30 -0.99
C SER A 290 27.59 -6.56 -0.62
N SER A 291 28.18 -7.51 0.11
CA SER A 291 27.44 -8.66 0.64
C SER A 291 26.25 -8.30 1.55
N TYR A 292 26.22 -7.11 2.15
CA TYR A 292 25.05 -6.64 2.91
C TYR A 292 24.08 -5.88 2.02
N SER A 293 24.57 -4.87 1.29
CA SER A 293 23.73 -3.91 0.56
C SER A 293 23.04 -4.53 -0.65
N ASP A 294 23.75 -5.38 -1.38
CA ASP A 294 23.30 -5.83 -2.69
C ASP A 294 22.17 -6.86 -2.57
N PRO A 295 22.19 -7.81 -1.61
CA PRO A 295 21.04 -8.66 -1.38
C PRO A 295 19.84 -7.91 -0.79
N MET A 296 20.05 -6.82 -0.05
CA MET A 296 18.95 -5.93 0.35
C MET A 296 18.35 -5.21 -0.85
N ALA A 297 19.18 -4.76 -1.79
CA ALA A 297 18.72 -4.15 -3.03
C ALA A 297 17.96 -5.16 -3.89
N LEU A 298 18.46 -6.39 -4.02
CA LEU A 298 17.75 -7.48 -4.68
C LEU A 298 16.37 -7.68 -4.04
N ALA A 299 16.30 -7.81 -2.71
CA ALA A 299 15.04 -7.97 -2.00
C ALA A 299 14.06 -6.82 -2.27
N ALA A 300 14.54 -5.57 -2.26
CA ALA A 300 13.72 -4.42 -2.61
C ALA A 300 13.21 -4.48 -4.07
N ILE A 301 14.06 -4.85 -5.03
CA ILE A 301 13.68 -5.00 -6.44
C ILE A 301 12.61 -6.08 -6.60
N VAL A 302 12.77 -7.24 -5.96
CA VAL A 302 11.77 -8.32 -6.00
C VAL A 302 10.45 -7.87 -5.37
N ALA A 303 10.51 -7.25 -4.19
CA ALA A 303 9.33 -6.78 -3.47
C ALA A 303 8.57 -5.63 -4.17
N SER A 304 9.15 -5.03 -5.23
CA SER A 304 8.40 -4.11 -6.12
C SER A 304 7.27 -4.79 -6.89
N ASN A 305 7.28 -6.13 -6.94
CA ASN A 305 6.35 -6.98 -7.69
C ASN A 305 6.21 -6.56 -9.17
N SER A 306 7.29 -6.06 -9.75
CA SER A 306 7.30 -5.49 -11.09
C SER A 306 8.47 -6.02 -11.93
N PRO A 307 8.56 -7.34 -12.16
CA PRO A 307 9.67 -7.96 -12.89
C PRO A 307 9.84 -7.40 -14.33
N GLY A 308 8.74 -6.98 -14.95
CA GLY A 308 8.72 -6.36 -16.28
C GLY A 308 9.02 -4.87 -16.31
N GLN A 309 9.21 -4.21 -15.16
CA GLN A 309 9.52 -2.78 -15.12
C GLN A 309 10.85 -2.50 -15.83
N VAL A 310 10.84 -1.53 -16.75
CA VAL A 310 12.00 -1.14 -17.54
C VAL A 310 12.75 0.00 -16.85
N ILE A 311 14.08 -0.14 -16.78
CA ILE A 311 14.97 0.89 -16.23
C ILE A 311 15.18 2.00 -17.25
N THR A 312 14.93 3.25 -16.85
CA THR A 312 14.99 4.42 -17.73
C THR A 312 16.14 5.38 -17.42
N ASN A 313 16.84 5.20 -16.30
CA ASN A 313 17.97 6.01 -15.84
C ASN A 313 19.18 5.14 -15.43
N GLY A 314 20.27 5.76 -14.96
CA GLY A 314 21.50 5.05 -14.61
C GLY A 314 22.47 4.87 -15.79
N PRO A 315 23.46 3.97 -15.71
CA PRO A 315 24.39 3.68 -16.80
C PRO A 315 23.70 3.21 -18.09
N SER A 316 24.23 3.58 -19.26
CA SER A 316 23.60 3.27 -20.56
C SER A 316 23.44 1.77 -20.87
N TRP A 317 24.21 0.91 -20.20
CA TRP A 317 24.12 -0.55 -20.39
C TRP A 317 22.97 -1.19 -19.61
N VAL A 318 22.46 -0.55 -18.55
CA VAL A 318 21.30 -1.02 -17.77
C VAL A 318 20.00 -0.39 -18.25
N GLN A 319 20.05 0.81 -18.84
CA GLN A 319 18.87 1.43 -19.44
C GLN A 319 18.25 0.53 -20.51
N GLY A 320 16.94 0.35 -20.44
CA GLY A 320 16.18 -0.56 -21.32
C GLY A 320 16.13 -2.01 -20.84
N GLN A 321 16.89 -2.38 -19.80
CA GLN A 321 16.75 -3.70 -19.16
C GLN A 321 15.55 -3.73 -18.21
N THR A 322 15.02 -4.92 -17.98
CA THR A 322 13.96 -5.16 -17.00
C THR A 322 14.52 -5.37 -15.60
N TYR A 323 13.69 -5.21 -14.58
CA TYR A 323 14.06 -5.54 -13.20
C TYR A 323 14.42 -7.02 -13.07
N HIS A 324 13.68 -7.90 -13.74
CA HIS A 324 14.00 -9.33 -13.80
C HIS A 324 15.41 -9.59 -14.35
N HIS A 325 15.83 -8.90 -15.41
CA HIS A 325 17.17 -9.02 -15.97
C HIS A 325 18.25 -8.61 -14.96
N VAL A 326 18.01 -7.54 -14.19
CA VAL A 326 18.92 -7.10 -13.13
C VAL A 326 18.99 -8.13 -11.99
N VAL A 327 17.85 -8.66 -11.52
CA VAL A 327 17.83 -9.68 -10.47
C VAL A 327 18.59 -10.93 -10.91
N GLN A 328 18.43 -11.37 -12.16
CA GLN A 328 19.20 -12.48 -12.72
C GLN A 328 20.71 -12.25 -12.60
N ASN A 329 21.19 -11.08 -12.99
CA ASN A 329 22.62 -10.75 -12.94
C ASN A 329 23.14 -10.55 -11.50
N LEU A 330 22.30 -10.13 -10.56
CA LEU A 330 22.65 -10.10 -9.13
C LEU A 330 22.80 -11.52 -8.57
N VAL A 331 21.93 -12.45 -8.97
CA VAL A 331 22.01 -13.87 -8.60
C VAL A 331 23.29 -14.51 -9.15
N ASP A 332 23.65 -14.22 -10.41
CA ASP A 332 24.88 -14.72 -11.02
C ASP A 332 26.13 -14.17 -10.29
N GLU A 333 26.12 -12.91 -9.86
CA GLU A 333 27.20 -12.31 -9.04
C GLU A 333 27.31 -12.97 -7.65
N PHE A 334 26.17 -13.26 -7.00
CA PHE A 334 26.17 -13.97 -5.71
C PHE A 334 26.72 -15.38 -5.84
N ALA A 335 26.36 -16.11 -6.90
CA ALA A 335 26.93 -17.42 -7.18
C ALA A 335 28.45 -17.32 -7.46
N TRP A 336 28.88 -16.35 -8.28
CA TRP A 336 30.28 -16.16 -8.65
C TRP A 336 31.18 -15.83 -7.45
N SER A 337 30.67 -15.10 -6.47
CA SER A 337 31.44 -14.62 -5.31
C SER A 337 31.53 -15.60 -4.14
N GLN A 338 30.85 -16.75 -4.21
CA GLN A 338 30.86 -17.75 -3.15
C GLN A 338 32.28 -18.27 -2.88
N THR A 339 32.63 -18.44 -1.60
CA THR A 339 33.97 -18.89 -1.20
C THR A 339 34.20 -20.34 -1.58
N GLU A 340 35.37 -20.66 -2.16
CA GLU A 340 35.62 -21.99 -2.76
C GLU A 340 36.62 -22.85 -1.98
N SER A 341 37.13 -22.37 -0.85
CA SER A 341 38.31 -22.99 -0.22
C SER A 341 38.27 -23.10 1.30
N GLY A 342 38.92 -24.15 1.79
CA GLY A 342 39.10 -24.42 3.21
C GLY A 342 37.81 -24.62 3.98
N ASN A 343 37.84 -24.32 5.28
CA ASN A 343 36.67 -24.38 6.15
C ASN A 343 35.62 -23.30 5.83
N TYR A 344 36.00 -22.29 5.05
CA TYR A 344 35.15 -21.17 4.66
C TYR A 344 34.36 -21.44 3.37
N ARG A 345 34.60 -22.60 2.73
CA ARG A 345 33.95 -22.96 1.47
C ARG A 345 32.44 -22.98 1.62
N GLY A 346 31.73 -22.34 0.70
CA GLY A 346 30.27 -22.24 0.66
C GLY A 346 29.66 -20.96 1.21
N GLY A 347 30.42 -20.17 1.97
CA GLY A 347 29.92 -18.92 2.53
C GLY A 347 30.34 -17.69 1.72
N TRP A 348 29.97 -16.53 2.25
CA TRP A 348 30.36 -15.22 1.74
C TRP A 348 31.04 -14.40 2.82
N ARG A 349 31.90 -13.47 2.39
CA ARG A 349 32.45 -12.41 3.25
C ARG A 349 31.90 -11.06 2.83
N TYR A 350 32.54 -9.98 3.26
CA TYR A 350 32.02 -8.63 3.13
C TYR A 350 31.82 -8.17 1.69
N ASP A 351 32.57 -8.70 0.72
CA ASP A 351 32.54 -8.20 -0.65
C ASP A 351 32.16 -9.30 -1.62
N ILE A 352 31.12 -9.05 -2.43
CA ILE A 352 30.69 -9.92 -3.53
C ILE A 352 31.33 -9.56 -4.87
N THR A 353 32.09 -8.47 -4.96
CA THR A 353 32.79 -8.07 -6.19
C THR A 353 34.10 -8.85 -6.42
N THR A 354 34.39 -9.82 -5.54
CA THR A 354 35.60 -10.65 -5.59
C THR A 354 35.22 -12.12 -5.59
N ALA A 355 35.54 -12.83 -6.68
CA ALA A 355 35.50 -14.29 -6.71
C ALA A 355 36.35 -14.87 -5.58
N ASN A 356 35.77 -15.81 -4.83
CA ASN A 356 36.45 -16.54 -3.77
C ASN A 356 37.25 -15.62 -2.83
N TYR A 357 36.55 -14.88 -1.98
CA TYR A 357 37.15 -14.00 -0.98
C TYR A 357 38.18 -14.72 -0.06
N GLY A 358 38.11 -16.06 0.02
CA GLY A 358 39.05 -16.89 0.78
C GLY A 358 38.73 -17.00 2.26
N SER A 359 37.64 -16.36 2.71
CA SER A 359 37.06 -16.52 4.04
C SER A 359 35.55 -16.30 3.97
N SER A 360 34.84 -16.68 5.02
CA SER A 360 33.38 -16.51 5.13
C SER A 360 33.03 -16.11 6.55
N ASP A 361 31.90 -15.43 6.72
CA ASP A 361 31.31 -15.22 8.04
C ASP A 361 29.79 -15.34 8.00
N MET A 362 29.22 -15.68 9.15
CA MET A 362 27.79 -15.97 9.26
C MET A 362 26.95 -14.67 9.25
N SER A 363 27.52 -13.54 9.68
CA SER A 363 26.82 -12.26 9.67
C SER A 363 26.60 -11.72 8.25
N THR A 364 27.47 -12.07 7.30
CA THR A 364 27.38 -11.71 5.89
C THR A 364 26.62 -12.76 5.11
N THR A 365 26.93 -14.05 5.30
CA THR A 365 26.37 -15.15 4.49
C THR A 365 24.84 -15.16 4.47
N GLN A 366 24.18 -14.75 5.56
CA GLN A 366 22.73 -14.64 5.59
C GLN A 366 22.13 -13.76 4.48
N TRP A 367 22.86 -12.73 4.03
CA TRP A 367 22.32 -11.71 3.14
C TRP A 367 22.27 -12.20 1.71
N PRO A 368 23.37 -12.70 1.09
CA PRO A 368 23.27 -13.34 -0.22
C PRO A 368 22.25 -14.47 -0.23
N VAL A 369 22.22 -15.30 0.82
CA VAL A 369 21.21 -16.37 0.94
C VAL A 369 19.78 -15.83 0.96
N LEU A 370 19.52 -14.76 1.72
CA LEU A 370 18.20 -14.12 1.73
C LEU A 370 17.86 -13.52 0.37
N GLY A 371 18.81 -12.86 -0.30
CA GLY A 371 18.62 -12.34 -1.65
C GLY A 371 18.32 -13.44 -2.67
N LEU A 372 19.01 -14.57 -2.60
CA LEU A 372 18.72 -15.74 -3.42
C LEU A 372 17.29 -16.26 -3.15
N ALA A 373 16.87 -16.33 -1.88
CA ALA A 373 15.50 -16.73 -1.54
C ALA A 373 14.45 -15.76 -2.10
N PHE A 374 14.71 -14.44 -2.09
CA PHE A 374 13.83 -13.47 -2.77
C PHE A 374 13.80 -13.69 -4.29
N ALA A 375 14.95 -13.94 -4.92
CA ALA A 375 15.01 -14.16 -6.37
C ALA A 375 14.17 -15.36 -6.82
N GLU A 376 14.07 -16.41 -6.00
CA GLU A 376 13.24 -17.58 -6.28
C GLU A 376 11.74 -17.22 -6.43
N GLU A 377 11.24 -16.12 -5.81
CA GLU A 377 9.86 -15.63 -6.01
C GLU A 377 9.58 -15.20 -7.46
N TRP A 378 10.62 -14.80 -8.20
CA TRP A 378 10.53 -14.48 -9.62
C TRP A 378 10.95 -15.66 -10.51
N GLY A 379 11.10 -16.86 -9.94
CA GLY A 379 11.57 -18.05 -10.66
C GLY A 379 13.05 -18.01 -11.02
N ILE A 380 13.81 -17.06 -10.48
CA ILE A 380 15.24 -16.91 -10.72
C ILE A 380 15.99 -17.73 -9.67
N VAL A 381 16.53 -18.86 -10.10
CA VAL A 381 17.27 -19.81 -9.27
C VAL A 381 18.75 -19.79 -9.62
N PRO A 382 19.68 -19.73 -8.63
CA PRO A 382 21.09 -19.92 -8.91
C PRO A 382 21.37 -21.36 -9.34
N PRO A 383 22.56 -21.66 -9.89
CA PRO A 383 22.97 -23.03 -10.14
C PRO A 383 22.87 -23.90 -8.87
N ALA A 384 22.41 -25.15 -9.02
CA ALA A 384 22.19 -26.06 -7.89
C ALA A 384 23.43 -26.27 -7.00
N TRP A 385 24.63 -26.14 -7.56
CA TRP A 385 25.88 -26.24 -6.78
C TRP A 385 26.00 -25.16 -5.71
N VAL A 386 25.33 -24.00 -5.83
CA VAL A 386 25.38 -22.94 -4.81
C VAL A 386 24.80 -23.42 -3.47
N LYS A 387 23.69 -24.18 -3.51
CA LYS A 387 23.10 -24.80 -2.30
C LYS A 387 24.01 -25.91 -1.77
N THR A 388 24.55 -26.77 -2.64
CA THR A 388 25.51 -27.82 -2.25
C THR A 388 26.75 -27.25 -1.56
N GLU A 389 27.28 -26.13 -2.06
CA GLU A 389 28.43 -25.45 -1.46
C GLU A 389 28.04 -24.78 -0.14
N LEU A 390 26.91 -24.08 -0.07
CA LEU A 390 26.42 -23.43 1.15
C LEU A 390 26.26 -24.41 2.33
N GLU A 391 25.86 -25.65 2.06
CA GLU A 391 25.76 -26.69 3.10
C GLU A 391 27.12 -26.94 3.79
N LEU A 392 28.23 -26.88 3.06
CA LEU A 392 29.57 -27.06 3.64
C LEU A 392 29.87 -25.99 4.69
N TRP A 393 29.56 -24.73 4.38
CA TRP A 393 29.76 -23.62 5.29
C TRP A 393 28.83 -23.70 6.50
N THR A 394 27.55 -23.97 6.25
CA THR A 394 26.52 -24.03 7.31
C THR A 394 26.85 -25.12 8.32
N ASN A 395 27.29 -26.30 7.85
CA ASN A 395 27.70 -27.41 8.71
C ASN A 395 28.99 -27.10 9.50
N TYR A 396 29.94 -26.36 8.90
CA TYR A 396 31.16 -25.96 9.61
C TYR A 396 30.88 -24.90 10.69
N ALA A 397 30.05 -23.90 10.38
CA ALA A 397 29.80 -22.76 11.26
C ALA A 397 28.90 -23.10 12.46
N GLN A 398 28.15 -24.20 12.39
CA GLN A 398 27.33 -24.68 13.50
C GLN A 398 28.17 -25.44 14.54
N ASN A 399 28.00 -25.07 15.81
CA ASN A 399 28.62 -25.77 16.93
C ASN A 399 27.79 -26.99 17.33
N SER A 400 28.43 -27.95 18.01
CA SER A 400 27.83 -29.17 18.56
C SER A 400 26.65 -28.98 19.53
N ASN A 401 26.43 -27.76 20.03
CA ASN A 401 25.28 -27.40 20.86
C ASN A 401 24.14 -26.75 20.05
N GLY A 402 24.27 -26.65 18.72
CA GLY A 402 23.31 -26.01 17.82
C GLY A 402 23.49 -24.51 17.60
N SER A 403 24.42 -23.86 18.30
CA SER A 403 24.67 -22.43 18.12
C SER A 403 25.54 -22.15 16.90
N TYR A 404 25.31 -21.02 16.23
CA TYR A 404 26.15 -20.56 15.12
C TYR A 404 27.23 -19.57 15.57
N GLY A 405 28.48 -19.85 15.18
CA GLY A 405 29.62 -18.95 15.38
C GLY A 405 29.75 -17.88 14.29
N TYR A 406 30.77 -17.01 14.39
CA TYR A 406 31.01 -15.94 13.42
C TYR A 406 31.72 -16.41 12.16
N ASP A 407 33.02 -16.72 12.25
CA ASP A 407 33.81 -17.30 11.17
C ASP A 407 34.41 -18.67 11.51
N ASP A 408 34.18 -19.14 12.74
CA ASP A 408 34.40 -20.50 13.18
C ASP A 408 33.33 -20.90 14.21
N PRO A 409 33.02 -22.20 14.40
CA PRO A 409 31.95 -22.63 15.29
C PRO A 409 32.17 -22.30 16.78
N GLY A 410 33.39 -21.96 17.20
CA GLY A 410 33.73 -21.55 18.56
C GLY A 410 33.67 -20.04 18.80
N ASP A 411 33.66 -19.22 17.75
CA ASP A 411 33.67 -17.75 17.89
C ASP A 411 32.27 -17.19 18.16
N GLY A 412 32.03 -16.98 19.45
CA GLY A 412 31.05 -16.03 20.01
C GLY A 412 29.60 -16.30 19.62
N PHE A 413 28.73 -16.50 20.59
CA PHE A 413 27.31 -16.56 20.26
C PHE A 413 26.68 -15.16 20.23
N THR A 414 25.91 -14.84 19.18
CA THR A 414 24.91 -13.77 19.22
C THR A 414 23.62 -14.21 18.53
N MET A 415 22.48 -13.65 18.95
CA MET A 415 21.19 -13.91 18.30
C MET A 415 21.18 -13.56 16.81
N ALA A 416 21.95 -12.55 16.40
CA ALA A 416 22.08 -12.22 14.99
C ALA A 416 22.67 -13.40 14.18
N ARG A 417 23.70 -14.07 14.71
CA ARG A 417 24.33 -15.25 14.08
C ARG A 417 23.41 -16.45 14.09
N GLN A 418 22.63 -16.65 15.16
CA GLN A 418 21.64 -17.71 15.19
C GLN A 418 20.55 -17.50 14.13
N GLY A 419 20.11 -16.25 13.93
CA GLY A 419 19.15 -15.89 12.89
C GLY A 419 19.71 -16.14 11.49
N SER A 420 20.99 -15.81 11.29
CA SER A 420 21.72 -16.12 10.05
C SER A 420 21.73 -17.62 9.73
N GLY A 421 22.05 -18.45 10.72
CA GLY A 421 22.04 -19.91 10.57
C GLY A 421 20.66 -20.42 10.20
N ALA A 422 19.61 -19.94 10.85
CA ALA A 422 18.21 -20.30 10.53
C ALA A 422 17.85 -19.98 9.07
N ILE A 423 18.22 -18.80 8.56
CA ILE A 423 18.03 -18.40 7.15
C ILE A 423 18.76 -19.37 6.20
N CYS A 424 20.00 -19.73 6.51
CA CYS A 424 20.79 -20.65 5.69
C CYS A 424 20.19 -22.05 5.66
N LEU A 425 19.84 -22.61 6.83
CA LEU A 425 19.19 -23.91 6.93
C LEU A 425 17.87 -23.94 6.16
N TYR A 426 17.10 -22.87 6.23
CA TYR A 426 15.83 -22.79 5.54
C TYR A 426 15.99 -22.84 4.02
N TYR A 427 16.91 -22.04 3.49
CA TYR A 427 17.21 -22.02 2.06
C TYR A 427 17.78 -23.35 1.55
N LEU A 428 18.44 -24.12 2.43
CA LEU A 428 18.87 -25.50 2.18
C LEU A 428 17.71 -26.53 2.26
N GLY A 429 16.51 -26.11 2.63
CA GLY A 429 15.35 -26.99 2.80
C GLY A 429 15.38 -27.83 4.08
N LYS A 430 16.16 -27.42 5.10
CA LYS A 430 16.24 -28.11 6.39
C LYS A 430 15.15 -27.60 7.32
N GLY A 431 14.42 -28.51 7.97
CA GLY A 431 13.30 -28.20 8.85
C GLY A 431 13.13 -29.26 9.94
N PRO A 432 11.98 -29.29 10.65
CA PRO A 432 11.76 -30.23 11.75
C PRO A 432 12.12 -31.69 11.39
N GLY A 433 12.98 -32.31 12.19
CA GLY A 433 13.50 -33.67 11.96
C GLY A 433 14.84 -33.75 11.22
N ASP A 434 15.34 -32.63 10.67
CA ASP A 434 16.74 -32.49 10.29
C ASP A 434 17.58 -32.11 11.52
N SER A 435 18.73 -32.78 11.72
CA SER A 435 19.54 -32.57 12.93
C SER A 435 20.05 -31.15 13.07
N ASP A 436 20.39 -30.48 11.97
CA ASP A 436 20.98 -29.15 12.02
C ASP A 436 19.91 -28.12 12.39
N TYR A 437 18.69 -28.29 11.89
CA TYR A 437 17.52 -27.51 12.30
C TYR A 437 17.13 -27.79 13.75
N ASP A 438 17.01 -29.06 14.13
CA ASP A 438 16.58 -29.47 15.46
C ASP A 438 17.56 -28.94 16.52
N ASP A 439 18.87 -29.01 16.27
CA ASP A 439 19.89 -28.46 17.16
C ASP A 439 19.81 -26.91 17.23
N MET A 440 19.60 -26.24 16.09
CA MET A 440 19.45 -24.79 16.01
C MET A 440 18.24 -24.28 16.82
N ILE A 441 17.07 -24.91 16.68
CA ILE A 441 15.85 -24.50 17.37
C ILE A 441 15.87 -24.89 18.85
N ASN A 442 16.47 -26.04 19.19
CA ASN A 442 16.72 -26.42 20.58
C ASN A 442 17.64 -25.43 21.28
N TYR A 443 18.65 -24.92 20.57
CA TYR A 443 19.52 -23.89 21.14
C TYR A 443 18.74 -22.60 21.44
N TYR A 444 17.92 -22.09 20.51
CA TYR A 444 17.05 -20.95 20.76
C TYR A 444 16.14 -21.18 21.97
N THR A 445 15.44 -22.31 21.99
CA THR A 445 14.47 -22.66 23.05
C THR A 445 15.10 -22.68 24.44
N ASN A 446 16.35 -23.14 24.54
CA ASN A 446 17.05 -23.30 25.82
C ASN A 446 17.83 -22.06 26.27
N ASN A 447 18.18 -21.16 25.36
CA ASN A 447 19.09 -20.04 25.65
C ASN A 447 18.49 -18.65 25.40
N PHE A 448 17.31 -18.55 24.79
CA PHE A 448 16.66 -17.25 24.61
C PHE A 448 16.22 -16.65 25.94
N THR A 449 16.59 -15.40 26.17
CA THR A 449 16.28 -14.62 27.37
C THR A 449 15.63 -13.29 27.01
N TYR A 450 14.90 -12.70 27.97
CA TYR A 450 14.35 -11.35 27.79
C TYR A 450 15.47 -10.36 27.49
N ASN A 451 15.23 -9.46 26.54
CA ASN A 451 16.16 -8.47 25.99
C ASN A 451 17.23 -8.98 25.02
N ASP A 452 17.21 -10.27 24.66
CA ASP A 452 18.09 -10.77 23.62
C ASP A 452 17.81 -10.08 22.28
N GLY A 453 18.88 -9.71 21.57
CA GLY A 453 18.80 -8.92 20.33
C GLY A 453 18.63 -7.40 20.52
N TYR A 454 18.35 -6.90 21.74
CA TYR A 454 18.08 -5.48 21.97
C TYR A 454 19.31 -4.58 21.81
N SER A 455 20.51 -5.18 21.73
CA SER A 455 21.78 -4.47 21.51
C SER A 455 21.87 -3.78 20.14
N GLY A 456 20.96 -4.06 19.20
CA GLY A 456 20.86 -3.33 17.93
C GLY A 456 19.75 -3.85 17.00
N LYS A 457 19.14 -2.96 16.20
CA LYS A 457 18.00 -3.29 15.31
C LYS A 457 18.34 -4.33 14.24
N TYR A 458 19.59 -4.36 13.79
CA TYR A 458 20.12 -5.42 12.93
C TYR A 458 19.95 -6.83 13.53
N GLY A 459 20.26 -6.99 14.82
CA GLY A 459 20.19 -8.28 15.50
C GLY A 459 18.76 -8.77 15.68
N LEU A 460 17.84 -7.85 16.00
CA LEU A 460 16.40 -8.13 16.02
C LEU A 460 15.92 -8.62 14.67
N TYR A 461 16.28 -7.91 13.60
CA TYR A 461 15.85 -8.26 12.25
C TYR A 461 16.42 -9.59 11.76
N ALA A 462 17.69 -9.89 12.06
CA ALA A 462 18.29 -11.18 11.70
C ALA A 462 17.56 -12.37 12.35
N MET A 463 17.21 -12.26 13.64
CA MET A 463 16.44 -13.30 14.34
C MET A 463 15.01 -13.39 13.82
N TYR A 464 14.35 -12.23 13.66
CA TYR A 464 13.00 -12.16 13.13
C TYR A 464 12.90 -12.85 11.77
N LYS A 465 13.76 -12.51 10.81
CA LYS A 465 13.81 -13.17 9.49
C LYS A 465 13.95 -14.68 9.65
N GLY A 466 14.98 -15.13 10.35
CA GLY A 466 15.29 -16.56 10.48
C GLY A 466 14.14 -17.38 11.08
N LEU A 467 13.41 -16.85 12.05
CA LEU A 467 12.27 -17.54 12.66
C LEU A 467 10.96 -17.36 11.90
N ASN A 468 10.76 -16.22 11.23
CA ASN A 468 9.58 -15.96 10.42
C ASN A 468 9.52 -16.89 9.20
N LEU A 469 10.67 -17.19 8.57
CA LEU A 469 10.76 -18.19 7.50
C LEU A 469 10.14 -19.54 7.89
N TYR A 470 10.30 -19.95 9.16
CA TYR A 470 9.70 -21.19 9.67
C TYR A 470 8.28 -21.03 10.26
N GLY A 471 7.65 -19.85 10.12
CA GLY A 471 6.32 -19.58 10.68
C GLY A 471 6.27 -19.55 12.22
N LEU A 472 7.37 -19.19 12.89
CA LEU A 472 7.52 -19.31 14.35
C LEU A 472 7.14 -18.04 15.13
N LEU A 473 6.52 -17.04 14.50
CA LEU A 473 6.15 -15.79 15.17
C LEU A 473 5.16 -15.98 16.33
N THR A 474 4.25 -16.96 16.21
CA THR A 474 3.24 -17.26 17.25
C THR A 474 3.72 -18.26 18.29
N GLN A 475 4.89 -18.88 18.07
CA GLN A 475 5.45 -19.87 18.98
C GLN A 475 6.32 -19.21 20.05
N ASN A 476 6.34 -19.82 21.24
CA ASN A 476 7.26 -19.41 22.28
C ASN A 476 8.64 -20.01 22.01
N LEU A 477 9.68 -19.23 22.29
CA LEU A 477 11.02 -19.78 22.51
C LEU A 477 11.15 -20.10 24.00
N GLY A 478 11.10 -21.39 24.32
CA GLY A 478 10.93 -21.85 25.69
C GLY A 478 9.60 -21.39 26.26
N THR A 479 9.64 -20.54 27.30
CA THR A 479 8.44 -19.95 27.90
C THR A 479 8.18 -18.52 27.46
N ILE A 480 8.98 -17.96 26.55
CA ILE A 480 8.96 -16.55 26.20
C ILE A 480 8.22 -16.37 24.85
N PRO A 481 7.16 -15.54 24.79
CA PRO A 481 6.51 -15.16 23.53
C PRO A 481 7.39 -14.15 22.77
N TRP A 482 8.50 -14.63 22.23
CA TRP A 482 9.62 -13.81 21.75
C TRP A 482 9.23 -12.70 20.77
N TYR A 483 8.30 -12.96 19.84
CA TYR A 483 7.88 -11.98 18.86
C TYR A 483 7.06 -10.86 19.51
N SER A 484 6.15 -11.21 20.41
CA SER A 484 5.38 -10.24 21.18
C SER A 484 6.29 -9.33 22.00
N GLU A 485 7.36 -9.87 22.59
CA GLU A 485 8.40 -9.09 23.28
C GLU A 485 9.15 -8.14 22.34
N TYR A 486 9.40 -8.52 21.08
CA TYR A 486 10.00 -7.64 20.08
C TYR A 486 9.07 -6.51 19.68
N VAL A 487 7.78 -6.80 19.48
CA VAL A 487 6.77 -5.79 19.15
C VAL A 487 6.62 -4.79 20.31
N ASP A 488 6.53 -5.26 21.55
CA ASP A 488 6.45 -4.38 22.71
C ASP A 488 7.71 -3.53 22.87
N PHE A 489 8.90 -4.11 22.70
CA PHE A 489 10.14 -3.34 22.75
C PHE A 489 10.19 -2.24 21.68
N LEU A 490 9.89 -2.56 20.43
CA LEU A 490 9.95 -1.60 19.33
C LEU A 490 8.90 -0.50 19.47
N THR A 491 7.67 -0.84 19.82
CA THR A 491 6.57 0.12 20.01
C THR A 491 6.77 1.03 21.22
N THR A 492 7.50 0.59 22.25
CA THR A 492 7.80 1.41 23.45
C THR A 492 9.09 2.21 23.36
N THR A 493 9.97 1.90 22.41
CA THR A 493 11.29 2.57 22.24
C THR A 493 11.40 3.41 20.97
N GLN A 494 10.32 3.55 20.21
CA GLN A 494 10.26 4.46 19.06
C GLN A 494 10.46 5.91 19.51
N GLY A 495 11.27 6.65 18.77
CA GLY A 495 11.49 8.07 18.98
C GLY A 495 10.25 8.89 18.66
N THR A 496 10.16 10.11 19.20
CA THR A 496 9.02 11.02 18.96
C THR A 496 8.84 11.42 17.49
N SER A 497 9.89 11.31 16.69
CA SER A 497 9.82 11.57 15.24
C SER A 497 9.35 10.36 14.44
N GLY A 498 9.14 9.20 15.09
CA GLY A 498 8.81 7.92 14.46
C GLY A 498 10.03 7.04 14.15
N ASP A 499 11.24 7.51 14.42
CA ASP A 499 12.46 6.78 14.12
C ASP A 499 12.88 5.80 15.21
N TRP A 500 13.72 4.84 14.83
CA TRP A 500 14.52 4.08 15.78
C TRP A 500 15.99 4.37 15.62
N SER A 501 16.68 4.54 16.75
CA SER A 501 18.13 4.64 16.80
C SER A 501 18.76 3.28 17.10
N GLY A 502 20.04 3.16 16.74
CA GLY A 502 20.86 1.98 17.02
C GLY A 502 22.32 2.20 16.64
N SER A 503 23.18 1.27 17.07
CA SER A 503 24.63 1.38 16.89
C SER A 503 25.15 0.97 15.51
N TRP A 504 24.29 0.43 14.65
CA TRP A 504 24.67 -0.21 13.38
C TRP A 504 24.55 0.68 12.15
N GLY A 505 24.15 1.94 12.30
CA GLY A 505 24.04 2.86 11.17
C GLY A 505 23.15 4.04 11.50
N SER A 506 22.75 4.76 10.45
CA SER A 506 21.84 5.90 10.58
C SER A 506 20.48 5.49 11.18
N ASN A 507 19.71 6.48 11.62
CA ASN A 507 18.34 6.24 12.06
C ASN A 507 17.43 5.77 10.92
N ALA A 508 17.69 6.13 9.66
CA ALA A 508 16.95 5.58 8.51
C ALA A 508 17.15 4.07 8.39
N LEU A 509 18.39 3.59 8.48
CA LEU A 509 18.71 2.16 8.43
C LEU A 509 18.07 1.39 9.59
N ASN A 510 18.19 1.92 10.81
CA ASN A 510 17.59 1.30 12.00
C ASN A 510 16.06 1.33 11.97
N THR A 511 15.47 2.37 11.38
CA THR A 511 14.02 2.47 11.19
C THR A 511 13.53 1.42 10.21
N GLY A 512 14.22 1.24 9.07
CA GLY A 512 13.88 0.18 8.12
C GLY A 512 13.92 -1.22 8.76
N PHE A 513 14.98 -1.54 9.51
CA PHE A 513 15.01 -2.80 10.26
C PHE A 513 13.84 -2.96 11.25
N SER A 514 13.47 -1.89 11.94
CA SER A 514 12.42 -1.93 12.95
C SER A 514 11.03 -2.11 12.33
N ILE A 515 10.74 -1.39 11.24
CA ILE A 515 9.48 -1.54 10.49
C ILE A 515 9.36 -2.97 9.97
N LEU A 516 10.41 -3.55 9.39
CA LEU A 516 10.38 -4.90 8.85
C LEU A 516 10.22 -5.98 9.92
N VAL A 517 10.68 -5.76 11.16
CA VAL A 517 10.34 -6.66 12.29
C VAL A 517 8.86 -6.54 12.68
N LEU A 518 8.31 -5.32 12.66
CA LEU A 518 6.90 -5.07 12.97
C LEU A 518 5.96 -5.54 11.85
N THR A 519 6.46 -5.66 10.63
CA THR A 519 5.71 -6.09 9.44
C THR A 519 5.86 -7.60 9.29
N PRO A 520 4.82 -8.43 9.53
CA PRO A 520 4.91 -9.89 9.65
C PRO A 520 5.35 -10.66 8.39
N ARG A 521 5.82 -9.99 7.32
CA ARG A 521 6.29 -10.64 6.09
C ARG A 521 7.81 -10.50 5.92
N VAL A 522 8.51 -11.63 5.79
CA VAL A 522 9.72 -11.80 4.96
C VAL A 522 9.78 -13.28 4.53
N ILE A 523 9.46 -13.54 3.26
CA ILE A 523 9.54 -14.81 2.50
C ILE A 523 8.92 -16.06 3.16
N THR A 524 7.78 -16.51 2.65
CA THR A 524 7.27 -17.88 2.91
C THR A 524 7.12 -18.62 1.57
N PRO A 525 7.77 -19.78 1.35
CA PRO A 525 7.60 -20.66 0.20
C PRO A 525 6.23 -21.29 0.35
N ASN A 526 5.28 -20.66 -0.32
CA ASN A 526 3.85 -20.94 -0.35
C ASN A 526 3.18 -21.03 1.04
N ASP A 527 2.20 -20.15 1.19
CA ASP A 527 1.17 -20.13 2.23
C ASP A 527 1.62 -19.74 3.64
N LEU A 528 1.14 -18.58 4.08
CA LEU A 528 0.01 -18.53 5.02
C LEU A 528 -0.59 -17.13 4.95
N LEU A 529 -1.56 -17.03 4.06
CA LEU A 529 -2.74 -16.17 4.13
C LEU A 529 -3.10 -15.77 5.57
N ALA A 530 -2.55 -14.66 6.06
CA ALA A 530 -3.41 -13.70 6.73
C ALA A 530 -4.30 -13.13 5.63
N ILE A 531 -5.43 -13.79 5.35
CA ILE A 531 -6.52 -13.14 4.63
C ILE A 531 -7.03 -12.07 5.58
N ASP A 532 -6.45 -10.89 5.46
CA ASP A 532 -7.18 -9.68 5.72
C ASP A 532 -8.22 -9.61 4.59
N ILE A 533 -9.47 -9.97 4.88
CA ILE A 533 -10.57 -9.63 3.98
C ILE A 533 -10.63 -8.11 4.00
N ARG A 534 -9.94 -7.46 3.05
CA ARG A 534 -9.89 -6.01 2.96
C ARG A 534 -11.31 -5.45 2.86
N MET A 535 -11.51 -4.34 3.55
CA MET A 535 -12.67 -3.47 3.47
C MET A 535 -13.15 -3.33 2.01
N ILE A 536 -14.44 -3.55 1.79
CA ILE A 536 -15.09 -3.25 0.52
C ILE A 536 -15.26 -1.73 0.47
N ASN A 537 -14.34 -1.04 -0.21
CA ASN A 537 -14.40 0.41 -0.38
C ASN A 537 -15.28 0.79 -1.58
N LYS A 538 -15.96 1.92 -1.48
CA LYS A 538 -16.93 2.46 -2.45
C LYS A 538 -16.33 2.81 -3.82
N GLU A 539 -15.01 2.96 -3.90
CA GLU A 539 -14.36 3.45 -5.12
C GLU A 539 -14.34 2.42 -6.26
N ASP A 540 -14.49 1.13 -5.96
CA ASP A 540 -14.41 0.09 -7.00
C ASP A 540 -15.77 -0.49 -7.44
N PHE A 541 -16.86 -0.36 -6.66
CA PHE A 541 -18.17 -0.97 -7.02
C PHE A 541 -19.41 -0.21 -6.47
N PRO A 542 -20.29 0.34 -7.32
CA PRO A 542 -21.36 1.27 -6.92
C PRO A 542 -22.63 0.67 -6.27
N GLU A 543 -22.73 -0.66 -6.10
CA GLU A 543 -23.97 -1.32 -5.60
C GLU A 543 -23.84 -2.07 -4.25
N VAL A 544 -22.71 -1.93 -3.54
CA VAL A 544 -22.60 -2.48 -2.18
C VAL A 544 -23.30 -1.53 -1.19
N LEU A 545 -24.27 -2.05 -0.43
CA LEU A 545 -24.95 -1.27 0.61
C LEU A 545 -23.94 -0.88 1.69
N MET A 546 -23.75 0.44 1.82
CA MET A 546 -22.87 1.09 2.79
C MET A 546 -23.06 0.49 4.19
N ASN A 547 -21.95 0.15 4.86
CA ASN A 547 -21.83 -0.08 6.31
C ASN A 547 -21.89 -1.54 6.83
N VAL A 548 -21.60 -2.55 6.00
CA VAL A 548 -21.44 -3.95 6.46
C VAL A 548 -19.99 -4.39 6.32
N ASP A 549 -19.31 -4.66 7.43
CA ASP A 549 -17.94 -5.21 7.44
C ASP A 549 -17.95 -6.67 7.91
N VAL A 550 -17.12 -7.52 7.30
CA VAL A 550 -16.99 -8.95 7.65
C VAL A 550 -15.52 -9.31 7.84
N PHE A 551 -15.19 -9.82 9.02
CA PHE A 551 -13.82 -10.24 9.38
C PHE A 551 -13.79 -11.73 9.66
N SER A 552 -12.74 -12.43 9.22
CA SER A 552 -12.43 -13.80 9.65
C SER A 552 -11.28 -13.82 10.66
N ILE A 553 -11.29 -14.76 11.60
CA ILE A 553 -10.26 -14.87 12.65
C ILE A 553 -9.49 -16.20 12.53
N GLY A 554 -8.24 -16.13 12.07
CA GLY A 554 -7.15 -17.00 12.52
C GLY A 554 -7.15 -18.49 12.17
N GLN A 555 -7.74 -18.96 11.07
CA GLN A 555 -7.65 -20.36 10.57
C GLN A 555 -7.76 -20.43 9.02
N PRO A 556 -7.36 -21.53 8.34
CA PRO A 556 -7.62 -21.77 6.91
C PRO A 556 -9.13 -21.78 6.58
N LEU A 557 -9.53 -21.44 5.33
CA LEU A 557 -10.93 -21.19 4.95
C LEU A 557 -11.84 -22.43 4.99
N THR A 558 -11.33 -23.59 5.37
CA THR A 558 -12.10 -24.83 5.51
C THR A 558 -12.47 -25.10 6.98
N GLY A 559 -13.77 -25.23 7.25
CA GLY A 559 -14.27 -25.59 8.58
C GLY A 559 -14.51 -24.42 9.53
N LEU A 560 -14.64 -23.19 9.00
CA LEU A 560 -15.00 -22.01 9.79
C LEU A 560 -16.43 -22.14 10.34
N SER A 561 -16.61 -21.62 11.55
CA SER A 561 -17.85 -21.61 12.30
C SER A 561 -18.33 -20.17 12.56
N THR A 562 -19.51 -20.02 13.15
CA THR A 562 -20.09 -18.70 13.47
C THR A 562 -19.21 -17.84 14.40
N SER A 563 -18.34 -18.45 15.21
CA SER A 563 -17.42 -17.67 16.07
C SER A 563 -16.26 -17.06 15.32
N ASP A 564 -15.99 -17.54 14.11
CA ASP A 564 -14.82 -17.17 13.34
C ASP A 564 -15.10 -15.99 12.42
N PHE A 565 -16.36 -15.55 12.34
CA PHE A 565 -16.80 -14.38 11.59
C PHE A 565 -17.38 -13.31 12.50
N ILE A 566 -16.96 -12.07 12.29
CA ILE A 566 -17.59 -10.89 12.89
C ILE A 566 -18.24 -10.10 11.76
N VAL A 567 -19.56 -9.92 11.84
CA VAL A 567 -20.30 -9.01 10.95
C VAL A 567 -20.66 -7.77 11.75
N THR A 568 -20.24 -6.60 11.27
CA THR A 568 -20.65 -5.31 11.84
C THR A 568 -21.53 -4.57 10.84
N GLU A 569 -22.69 -4.10 11.30
CA GLU A 569 -23.55 -3.18 10.55
C GLU A 569 -23.53 -1.83 11.26
N ASN A 570 -23.12 -0.75 10.58
CA ASN A 570 -22.95 0.59 11.17
C ASN A 570 -22.06 0.57 12.45
N GLY A 571 -21.01 -0.26 12.46
CA GLY A 571 -20.13 -0.42 13.62
C GLY A 571 -20.73 -1.19 14.80
N THR A 572 -21.92 -1.78 14.66
CA THR A 572 -22.54 -2.64 15.68
C THR A 572 -22.43 -4.11 15.26
N ILE A 573 -21.89 -4.96 16.15
CA ILE A 573 -21.76 -6.40 15.92
C ILE A 573 -23.15 -7.04 15.82
N GLN A 574 -23.39 -7.77 14.74
CA GLN A 574 -24.63 -8.47 14.47
C GLN A 574 -24.53 -9.95 14.89
N ASN A 575 -25.66 -10.55 15.24
CA ASN A 575 -25.75 -12.00 15.40
C ASN A 575 -25.89 -12.63 14.01
N VAL A 576 -25.00 -13.58 13.71
CA VAL A 576 -24.87 -14.16 12.37
C VAL A 576 -25.11 -15.66 12.43
N GLU A 577 -25.96 -16.16 11.54
CA GLU A 577 -26.06 -17.57 11.20
C GLU A 577 -25.23 -17.86 9.96
N ILE A 578 -24.48 -18.96 9.96
CA ILE A 578 -23.63 -19.33 8.82
C ILE A 578 -24.08 -20.67 8.27
N ASN A 579 -24.15 -20.76 6.95
CA ASN A 579 -24.29 -22.00 6.23
C ASN A 579 -23.16 -22.13 5.19
N PHE A 580 -22.51 -23.27 5.14
CA PHE A 580 -21.51 -23.57 4.12
C PHE A 580 -22.08 -24.56 3.11
N ALA A 581 -22.15 -24.16 1.85
CA ALA A 581 -22.62 -25.01 0.76
C ALA A 581 -21.95 -24.61 -0.55
N ALA A 582 -21.61 -25.59 -1.39
CA ALA A 582 -21.04 -25.36 -2.74
C ALA A 582 -19.84 -24.38 -2.75
N ASN A 583 -18.90 -24.55 -1.82
CA ASN A 583 -17.72 -23.70 -1.65
C ASN A 583 -18.02 -22.22 -1.32
N GLN A 584 -19.22 -21.94 -0.77
CA GLN A 584 -19.61 -20.60 -0.34
C GLN A 584 -20.03 -20.61 1.12
N TYR A 585 -19.53 -19.65 1.91
CA TYR A 585 -20.11 -19.27 3.19
C TYR A 585 -21.24 -18.28 2.95
N ILE A 586 -22.43 -18.63 3.43
CA ILE A 586 -23.63 -17.80 3.40
C ILE A 586 -23.87 -17.32 4.83
N LEU A 587 -23.56 -16.05 5.10
CA LEU A 587 -23.76 -15.41 6.38
C LEU A 587 -25.10 -14.69 6.38
N THR A 588 -26.00 -15.06 7.28
CA THR A 588 -27.31 -14.46 7.43
C THR A 588 -27.37 -13.71 8.75
N TYR A 589 -27.73 -12.42 8.75
CA TYR A 589 -27.89 -11.64 9.98
C TYR A 589 -29.17 -10.79 9.94
N THR A 590 -29.70 -10.46 11.11
CA THR A 590 -30.86 -9.56 11.22
C THR A 590 -30.36 -8.13 11.37
N SER A 591 -30.75 -7.24 10.44
CA SER A 591 -30.34 -5.83 10.45
C SER A 591 -30.84 -5.10 11.71
N SER A 592 -30.02 -4.17 12.20
CA SER A 592 -30.27 -3.34 13.38
C SER A 592 -30.96 -2.00 13.04
N ASN A 593 -31.24 -1.73 11.76
CA ASN A 593 -31.85 -0.48 11.29
C ASN A 593 -33.39 -0.47 11.47
N PRO A 594 -34.00 0.53 12.16
CA PRO A 594 -35.43 0.54 12.50
C PRO A 594 -36.41 1.01 11.39
N VAL A 595 -36.04 0.94 10.11
CA VAL A 595 -36.95 1.20 8.96
C VAL A 595 -37.56 -0.14 8.53
N PRO A 596 -38.86 -0.26 8.17
CA PRO A 596 -39.60 -1.52 8.31
C PRO A 596 -39.30 -2.49 7.17
N ASP A 597 -38.16 -3.16 7.24
CA ASP A 597 -37.91 -4.43 6.60
C ASP A 597 -37.35 -5.36 7.68
N GLU A 598 -38.23 -6.16 8.30
CA GLU A 598 -37.89 -7.30 9.18
C GLU A 598 -37.17 -8.42 8.41
N GLY A 599 -36.29 -8.08 7.46
CA GLY A 599 -35.66 -8.98 6.53
C GLY A 599 -34.27 -9.39 7.02
N ASN A 600 -34.08 -10.69 7.20
CA ASN A 600 -32.75 -11.28 7.29
C ASN A 600 -31.91 -10.88 6.06
N ARG A 601 -30.69 -10.40 6.29
CA ARG A 601 -29.71 -10.01 5.26
C ARG A 601 -28.74 -11.15 5.02
N ILE A 602 -28.30 -11.32 3.78
CA ILE A 602 -27.43 -12.42 3.36
C ILE A 602 -26.15 -11.84 2.74
N VAL A 603 -25.00 -12.22 3.27
CA VAL A 603 -23.67 -11.97 2.70
C VAL A 603 -23.12 -13.30 2.18
N ARG A 604 -22.59 -13.33 0.96
CA ARG A 604 -21.97 -14.52 0.36
C ARG A 604 -20.47 -14.31 0.25
N VAL A 605 -19.72 -15.29 0.74
CA VAL A 605 -18.26 -15.34 0.66
C VAL A 605 -17.89 -16.62 -0.08
N GLU A 606 -17.27 -16.49 -1.24
CA GLU A 606 -16.86 -17.64 -2.06
C GLU A 606 -15.42 -18.05 -1.75
N VAL A 607 -15.19 -19.35 -1.64
CA VAL A 607 -13.89 -19.98 -1.42
C VAL A 607 -13.50 -20.66 -2.73
N ASN A 608 -12.69 -20.02 -3.56
CA ASN A 608 -12.31 -20.59 -4.86
C ASN A 608 -11.32 -21.74 -4.67
N THR A 609 -11.66 -22.92 -5.19
CA THR A 609 -10.75 -24.09 -5.22
C THR A 609 -10.22 -24.42 -6.63
N THR A 610 -10.63 -23.66 -7.65
CA THR A 610 -10.21 -23.85 -9.05
C THR A 610 -9.99 -22.52 -9.75
N VAL A 611 -8.85 -22.37 -10.43
CA VAL A 611 -8.50 -21.19 -11.25
C VAL A 611 -8.52 -21.58 -12.72
N TYR A 612 -9.04 -20.71 -13.59
CA TYR A 612 -8.98 -20.89 -15.03
C TYR A 612 -7.59 -20.54 -15.54
N ASP A 613 -6.90 -21.52 -16.14
CA ASP A 613 -5.60 -21.32 -16.79
C ASP A 613 -5.84 -20.87 -18.25
N PRO A 614 -5.58 -19.60 -18.61
CA PRO A 614 -5.79 -19.11 -19.96
C PRO A 614 -4.77 -19.64 -20.96
N GLU A 615 -3.63 -20.21 -20.51
CA GLU A 615 -2.65 -20.85 -21.40
C GLU A 615 -3.03 -22.29 -21.74
N GLN A 616 -3.79 -22.96 -20.87
CA GLN A 616 -4.24 -24.35 -21.08
C GLN A 616 -5.73 -24.49 -21.43
N GLU A 617 -6.50 -23.39 -21.41
CA GLU A 617 -7.96 -23.37 -21.64
C GLU A 617 -8.75 -24.35 -20.75
N GLU A 618 -8.24 -24.64 -19.54
CA GLU A 618 -8.85 -25.58 -18.60
C GLU A 618 -8.89 -25.00 -17.18
N TYR A 619 -9.86 -25.46 -16.38
CA TYR A 619 -9.93 -25.17 -14.95
C TYR A 619 -9.04 -26.17 -14.20
N VAL A 620 -8.03 -25.66 -13.50
CA VAL A 620 -7.09 -26.49 -12.75
C VAL A 620 -7.52 -26.55 -11.29
N ASP A 621 -7.58 -27.75 -10.74
CA ASP A 621 -7.88 -28.02 -9.32
C ASP A 621 -6.64 -27.63 -8.52
N VAL A 622 -6.73 -26.55 -7.74
CA VAL A 622 -5.59 -26.03 -6.99
C VAL A 622 -5.75 -26.46 -5.54
N MET A 623 -5.15 -27.59 -5.19
CA MET A 623 -4.88 -27.85 -3.78
C MET A 623 -3.83 -26.81 -3.34
N ASP A 624 -4.20 -25.99 -2.36
CA ASP A 624 -3.38 -24.98 -1.66
C ASP A 624 -3.38 -23.52 -2.17
N TYR A 625 -4.53 -22.96 -2.59
CA TYR A 625 -4.71 -21.48 -2.51
C TYR A 625 -6.13 -21.09 -2.07
N ASP A 626 -6.23 -20.48 -0.89
CA ASP A 626 -7.47 -19.92 -0.35
C ASP A 626 -7.64 -18.46 -0.82
N VAL A 627 -8.19 -18.25 -2.02
CA VAL A 627 -8.56 -16.91 -2.51
C VAL A 627 -10.07 -16.71 -2.36
N ALA A 628 -10.49 -15.69 -1.61
CA ALA A 628 -11.87 -15.22 -1.63
C ALA A 628 -12.04 -14.18 -2.76
N SER A 629 -12.91 -14.46 -3.72
CA SER A 629 -13.34 -13.48 -4.73
C SER A 629 -14.83 -13.22 -4.60
N TYR A 630 -15.25 -11.96 -4.72
CA TYR A 630 -16.65 -11.61 -4.90
C TYR A 630 -17.07 -11.92 -6.35
N LEU A 631 -17.98 -12.88 -6.55
CA LEU A 631 -18.73 -12.99 -7.79
C LEU A 631 -19.92 -12.01 -7.75
N LEU A 632 -19.90 -11.02 -8.64
CA LEU A 632 -21.10 -10.33 -9.09
C LEU A 632 -22.15 -11.38 -9.46
N SER A 633 -23.27 -11.41 -8.73
CA SER A 633 -24.51 -11.88 -9.35
C SER A 633 -24.83 -10.89 -10.48
N PHE A 634 -25.10 -11.44 -11.66
CA PHE A 634 -25.41 -10.82 -12.95
C PHE A 634 -26.16 -9.46 -12.92
N PRO A 635 -26.05 -8.63 -13.99
CA PRO A 635 -26.84 -7.40 -14.15
C PRO A 635 -28.33 -7.64 -13.87
N PRO A 636 -29.12 -6.60 -13.53
CA PRO A 636 -30.51 -6.76 -13.10
C PRO A 636 -31.26 -7.70 -14.03
N GLU A 637 -31.55 -8.89 -13.51
CA GLU A 637 -32.41 -9.82 -14.20
C GLU A 637 -33.83 -9.25 -14.09
N ILE A 638 -34.49 -9.04 -15.23
CA ILE A 638 -35.92 -8.76 -15.25
C ILE A 638 -36.60 -10.01 -14.68
N ASN A 639 -36.83 -10.02 -13.37
CA ASN A 639 -37.56 -11.08 -12.72
C ASN A 639 -39.03 -10.97 -13.13
N ARG A 640 -39.48 -11.96 -13.89
CA ARG A 640 -40.89 -12.13 -14.25
C ARG A 640 -41.69 -12.39 -12.99
N THR A 641 -42.42 -11.39 -12.51
CA THR A 641 -43.29 -11.53 -11.34
C THR A 641 -44.62 -12.21 -11.64
N ILE A 642 -44.93 -12.45 -12.92
CA ILE A 642 -46.16 -13.11 -13.39
C ILE A 642 -45.91 -14.08 -14.55
N GLU A 643 -46.76 -15.10 -14.65
CA GLU A 643 -46.70 -16.20 -15.61
C GLU A 643 -46.84 -15.72 -17.08
N THR A 644 -46.21 -16.41 -18.04
CA THR A 644 -46.33 -16.07 -19.47
C THR A 644 -47.74 -16.41 -19.96
N ILE A 645 -48.48 -15.41 -20.44
CA ILE A 645 -49.76 -15.63 -21.13
C ILE A 645 -49.48 -15.77 -22.62
N GLU A 646 -49.57 -17.00 -23.15
CA GLU A 646 -49.61 -17.20 -24.60
C GLU A 646 -50.93 -16.65 -25.17
N LEU A 647 -50.85 -15.60 -25.99
CA LEU A 647 -52.01 -15.04 -26.71
C LEU A 647 -52.42 -15.88 -27.93
N SER A 648 -51.64 -16.92 -28.27
CA SER A 648 -51.83 -17.82 -29.42
C SER A 648 -53.17 -18.57 -29.39
N GLY A 649 -53.81 -18.67 -28.22
CA GLY A 649 -55.10 -19.36 -28.01
C GLY A 649 -56.30 -18.45 -27.74
N VAL A 650 -56.14 -17.12 -27.71
CA VAL A 650 -57.21 -16.18 -27.34
C VAL A 650 -57.59 -15.29 -28.53
N SER A 651 -58.86 -15.36 -28.94
CA SER A 651 -59.41 -14.47 -29.98
C SER A 651 -59.49 -13.04 -29.45
N HIS A 652 -58.75 -12.11 -30.07
CA HIS A 652 -58.83 -10.69 -29.79
C HIS A 652 -59.37 -9.93 -31.01
N ASP A 653 -60.29 -9.00 -30.78
CA ASP A 653 -60.79 -8.13 -31.85
C ASP A 653 -59.71 -7.12 -32.27
N ALA A 654 -59.65 -6.81 -33.56
CA ALA A 654 -58.72 -5.81 -34.08
C ALA A 654 -59.00 -4.44 -33.44
N GLY A 655 -57.99 -3.85 -32.81
CA GLY A 655 -58.11 -2.60 -32.04
C GLY A 655 -58.21 -2.79 -30.52
N THR A 656 -58.13 -4.03 -30.02
CA THR A 656 -58.03 -4.29 -28.58
C THR A 656 -56.75 -3.66 -28.02
N THR A 657 -56.90 -2.82 -26.99
CA THR A 657 -55.78 -2.17 -26.31
C THR A 657 -55.29 -3.06 -25.16
N PHE A 658 -53.99 -3.33 -25.10
CA PHE A 658 -53.37 -4.03 -23.98
C PHE A 658 -52.67 -3.00 -23.07
N GLN A 659 -52.86 -3.11 -21.76
CA GLN A 659 -52.01 -2.43 -20.78
C GLN A 659 -51.00 -3.43 -20.23
N ILE A 660 -49.73 -3.06 -20.30
CA ILE A 660 -48.63 -3.76 -19.67
C ILE A 660 -48.15 -2.85 -18.55
N GLU A 661 -48.32 -3.27 -17.30
CA GLU A 661 -47.71 -2.58 -16.16
C GLU A 661 -46.39 -3.28 -15.84
N ALA A 662 -45.30 -2.54 -16.00
CA ALA A 662 -43.99 -2.91 -15.48
C ALA A 662 -43.71 -2.03 -14.27
N TYR A 663 -43.35 -2.66 -13.16
CA TYR A 663 -42.97 -1.96 -11.94
C TYR A 663 -41.45 -2.05 -11.81
N ILE A 664 -40.79 -0.90 -11.86
CA ILE A 664 -39.34 -0.77 -11.72
C ILE A 664 -39.12 -0.03 -10.41
N GLU A 665 -38.60 -0.72 -9.40
CA GLU A 665 -38.11 -0.09 -8.18
C GLU A 665 -36.61 0.19 -8.33
N ASP A 666 -36.30 1.37 -8.84
CA ASP A 666 -34.98 1.97 -8.60
C ASP A 666 -35.20 3.34 -7.91
N PHE A 667 -34.43 3.61 -6.85
CA PHE A 667 -34.45 4.86 -6.10
C PHE A 667 -33.30 5.80 -6.53
N VAL A 668 -32.90 5.75 -7.80
CA VAL A 668 -31.88 6.61 -8.40
C VAL A 668 -32.53 7.48 -9.49
N ALA A 669 -32.13 8.74 -9.61
CA ALA A 669 -32.67 9.61 -10.68
C ALA A 669 -32.19 9.08 -12.06
N PRO A 670 -33.09 8.88 -13.06
CA PRO A 670 -32.74 8.10 -14.23
C PRO A 670 -31.88 8.87 -15.25
N PHE A 671 -30.80 8.24 -15.71
CA PHE A 671 -30.33 8.40 -17.08
C PHE A 671 -31.27 7.59 -18.00
N LEU A 672 -31.54 8.13 -19.19
CA LEU A 672 -32.55 7.63 -20.13
C LEU A 672 -32.27 6.18 -20.59
N GLU A 673 -33.14 5.22 -20.24
CA GLU A 673 -33.12 3.87 -20.83
C GLU A 673 -34.37 3.61 -21.69
N SER A 674 -34.19 2.86 -22.80
CA SER A 674 -35.25 2.54 -23.76
C SER A 674 -35.49 1.04 -23.84
N ALA A 675 -36.76 0.61 -23.83
CA ALA A 675 -37.16 -0.78 -24.10
C ALA A 675 -37.63 -0.95 -25.56
N SER A 676 -37.23 -2.05 -26.22
CA SER A 676 -37.71 -2.44 -27.55
C SER A 676 -38.54 -3.72 -27.47
N LEU A 677 -39.73 -3.72 -28.11
CA LEU A 677 -40.61 -4.88 -28.20
C LEU A 677 -40.47 -5.55 -29.58
N PHE A 678 -40.21 -6.85 -29.61
CA PHE A 678 -40.32 -7.66 -30.84
C PHE A 678 -41.66 -8.40 -30.84
N TYR A 679 -42.42 -8.25 -31.92
CA TYR A 679 -43.60 -9.05 -32.24
C TYR A 679 -43.27 -9.87 -33.50
N GLY A 680 -43.46 -11.19 -33.43
CA GLY A 680 -43.25 -12.12 -34.55
C GLY A 680 -44.41 -12.14 -35.53
#